data_AF-A0A2H0XVR6-F1
#
_entry.id   AF-A0A2H0XVR6-F1
#
_cell.length_a   1.000
_cell.length_b   1.000
_cell.length_c   1.000
_cell.angle_alpha   90.00
_cell.angle_beta   90.00
_cell.angle_gamma   90.00
#
_symmetry.space_group_name_H-M   'P 1'
#
loop_
_entity.id
_entity.type
_entity.pdbx_description
1 polymer ?
#
loop_
_entity_poly.entity_id
_entity_poly.type
_entity_poly.pdbx_seq_one_letter_code
_entity_poly.pdbx_strand_id
1 'polypeptide(L)'
;MSYGHQKLLFWSIRHKCLRTLLLLLVFFALNYGKTEPVMRFENVPIDPNFAMPKLISMIQDRFGFLWIVTYHGLYQYDGYEFKRFHHIENDTKSLPTDKVNSIVEDQTGDLWVGTNNGYLCRFDRNTEKFINYYLPDTLTIPKTKTHSILKIMNGWRYDLWMIYSDYIIRFDRSTNTFKSYPISHPSKKSPIIDGNVNEHTINLVIYQIFIDSKNQLWILTNYGLYKYRKNNDQFSIVDEKPLNFLNDKIVWKMFEDREHCYWFGSQKDSYFYKYDPQRRTIQTFRNLKIKPDTIKNHVIFFSEDDRNNLWLGNTQNGLGLLDRESGKIINSSEDNNPFPGITFQNIQCILVDHSGTIWIGNILNGLFKGLPVNKFKTIQREKTTINTLSDNRITSLYQDRSGYIWIGTQLDGLNRYDPRTNTFLHYRNDPKDSLSLNNNHVKSIFQDQSGNMWVGTTKGLNRFDPATGHFKHYTFTFKSLRKIDNKQYQFISSIYQDSEGTLWLGSSNGGIIEFHPQSNTYQVYSTKRFDNISPNTVQSICEDNEGNLWVGVFQYGIRVFNKKKKTFIKEYRHNPDNPFSIPCENITRIFKDKSNNIWIGSISKGLSKYDRHDQLAEKSGNYRNGHGKKTVKSHLGEIELSPPRDRLGAFDPEIVRKRQTDISGLEMKVISMYGKGMSTRDIRDHIYDIYGYDLSAESVSAITDKVIETSRTVGKSRPLERLYAIVFMDGIVVKLRLDGIVKNVTVYLVIGMDLSGNKSCLGLYVGESESSKYWLTVMNELKNRGVEDILIFAVDNLTGISDAIAAAFPKAEIQKCIVHQIRNSLKFVPWKERSAVAADLKKIYTAPTLDQAETELALFEEKWDQKYRYISKSWRKNWPELSTFYKYPPAIRKLIYTTNPIESFNRGIRKVTKTRPAFPTENALLKLIFLAVRDIERKWTHTYEDWGIIYAQLLIYFEEILKNYV
;
A
#
# COMPACT_ATOMS: atom_id res chain seq x y z
N MET A 1 -63.87 -21.59 -56.87
CA MET A 1 -62.48 -21.95 -56.49
C MET A 1 -61.50 -20.77 -56.39
N SER A 2 -61.75 -19.60 -57.03
CA SER A 2 -60.78 -18.47 -57.06
C SER A 2 -60.22 -17.99 -55.70
N TYR A 3 -61.08 -17.80 -54.69
CA TYR A 3 -60.71 -17.17 -53.40
C TYR A 3 -59.62 -17.90 -52.58
N GLY A 4 -59.41 -19.21 -52.80
CA GLY A 4 -58.40 -19.99 -52.07
C GLY A 4 -56.97 -19.67 -52.53
N HIS A 5 -56.76 -19.55 -53.84
CA HIS A 5 -55.44 -19.33 -54.42
C HIS A 5 -54.87 -17.94 -54.08
N GLN A 6 -55.70 -16.90 -54.08
CA GLN A 6 -55.26 -15.55 -53.68
C GLN A 6 -54.79 -15.50 -52.21
N LYS A 7 -55.50 -16.18 -51.29
CA LYS A 7 -55.06 -16.27 -49.88
C LYS A 7 -53.73 -17.02 -49.73
N LEU A 8 -53.54 -18.13 -50.45
CA LEU A 8 -52.27 -18.88 -50.45
C LEU A 8 -51.10 -18.07 -51.04
N LEU A 9 -51.32 -17.34 -52.13
CA LEU A 9 -50.31 -16.41 -52.67
C LEU A 9 -49.96 -15.31 -51.67
N PHE A 10 -50.95 -14.62 -51.10
CA PHE A 10 -50.71 -13.57 -50.11
C PHE A 10 -50.01 -14.08 -48.85
N TRP A 11 -50.33 -15.30 -48.40
CA TRP A 11 -49.68 -15.92 -47.24
C TRP A 11 -48.23 -16.33 -47.55
N SER A 12 -47.97 -16.90 -48.73
CA SER A 12 -46.63 -17.22 -49.23
C SER A 12 -45.76 -15.97 -49.42
N ILE A 13 -46.31 -14.91 -50.02
CA ILE A 13 -45.64 -13.61 -50.19
C ILE A 13 -45.37 -12.98 -48.82
N ARG A 14 -46.34 -12.96 -47.90
CA ARG A 14 -46.10 -12.51 -46.51
C ARG A 14 -45.00 -13.32 -45.83
N HIS A 15 -44.99 -14.65 -45.90
CA HIS A 15 -43.95 -15.46 -45.27
C HIS A 15 -42.57 -15.27 -45.90
N LYS A 16 -42.49 -15.07 -47.23
CA LYS A 16 -41.25 -14.69 -47.91
C LYS A 16 -40.79 -13.31 -47.46
N CYS A 17 -41.60 -12.26 -47.62
CA CYS A 17 -41.25 -10.90 -47.19
C CYS A 17 -40.91 -10.82 -45.70
N LEU A 18 -41.61 -11.54 -44.83
CA LEU A 18 -41.29 -11.59 -43.40
C LEU A 18 -39.95 -12.31 -43.15
N ARG A 19 -39.63 -13.38 -43.89
CA ARG A 19 -38.30 -14.01 -43.84
C ARG A 19 -37.21 -13.08 -44.38
N THR A 20 -37.43 -12.36 -45.48
CA THR A 20 -36.44 -11.40 -46.00
C THR A 20 -36.25 -10.22 -45.05
N LEU A 21 -37.33 -9.73 -44.43
CA LEU A 21 -37.27 -8.67 -43.42
C LEU A 21 -36.58 -9.16 -42.14
N LEU A 22 -36.83 -10.39 -41.69
CA LEU A 22 -36.15 -10.98 -40.54
C LEU A 22 -34.66 -11.22 -40.84
N LEU A 23 -34.32 -11.71 -42.04
CA LEU A 23 -32.94 -11.84 -42.50
C LEU A 23 -32.25 -10.48 -42.60
N LEU A 24 -32.91 -9.45 -43.11
CA LEU A 24 -32.39 -8.07 -43.14
C LEU A 24 -32.24 -7.51 -41.72
N LEU A 25 -33.18 -7.74 -40.80
CA LEU A 25 -33.08 -7.31 -39.41
C LEU A 25 -31.96 -8.04 -38.66
N VAL A 26 -31.75 -9.32 -38.92
CA VAL A 26 -30.58 -10.08 -38.42
C VAL A 26 -29.29 -9.56 -39.05
N PHE A 27 -29.27 -9.26 -40.35
CA PHE A 27 -28.11 -8.70 -41.04
C PHE A 27 -27.77 -7.29 -40.53
N PHE A 28 -28.76 -6.44 -40.28
CA PHE A 28 -28.56 -5.13 -39.64
C PHE A 28 -28.15 -5.27 -38.18
N ALA A 29 -28.74 -6.17 -37.39
CA ALA A 29 -28.33 -6.41 -36.01
C ALA A 29 -26.89 -6.93 -35.90
N LEU A 30 -26.46 -7.79 -36.83
CA LEU A 30 -25.07 -8.26 -36.93
C LEU A 30 -24.09 -7.16 -37.37
N ASN A 31 -24.54 -6.15 -38.13
CA ASN A 31 -23.70 -5.04 -38.59
C ASN A 31 -23.75 -3.77 -37.69
N TYR A 32 -24.76 -3.61 -36.84
CA TYR A 32 -24.88 -2.46 -35.92
C TYR A 32 -24.33 -2.70 -34.51
N GLY A 33 -23.69 -3.86 -34.28
CA GLY A 33 -22.92 -4.15 -33.07
C GLY A 33 -21.63 -3.32 -32.98
N LYS A 34 -21.74 -2.01 -32.73
CA LYS A 34 -20.61 -1.24 -32.16
C LYS A 34 -20.31 -1.81 -30.78
N THR A 35 -19.21 -2.55 -30.66
CA THR A 35 -18.68 -3.02 -29.40
C THR A 35 -18.42 -1.84 -28.47
N GLU A 36 -19.01 -1.86 -27.26
CA GLU A 36 -18.69 -0.84 -26.26
C GLU A 36 -17.20 -0.88 -25.92
N PRO A 37 -16.55 0.28 -25.72
CA PRO A 37 -15.14 0.34 -25.44
C PRO A 37 -14.84 -0.20 -24.03
N VAL A 38 -14.03 -1.26 -23.98
CA VAL A 38 -13.69 -1.98 -22.75
C VAL A 38 -12.78 -1.14 -21.84
N MET A 39 -11.79 -0.47 -22.43
CA MET A 39 -10.89 0.46 -21.72
C MET A 39 -10.41 1.55 -22.68
N ARG A 40 -10.43 2.81 -22.23
CA ARG A 40 -9.89 3.96 -22.99
C ARG A 40 -8.45 4.16 -22.56
N PHE A 41 -7.57 4.47 -23.50
CA PHE A 41 -6.18 4.76 -23.21
C PHE A 41 -5.86 6.20 -23.58
N GLU A 42 -5.12 6.88 -22.71
CA GLU A 42 -4.66 8.25 -22.93
C GLU A 42 -3.14 8.29 -22.94
N ASN A 43 -2.58 9.09 -23.85
CA ASN A 43 -1.14 9.26 -23.92
C ASN A 43 -0.66 10.05 -22.69
N VAL A 44 0.46 9.62 -22.12
CA VAL A 44 1.11 10.30 -20.99
C VAL A 44 2.50 10.76 -21.48
N PRO A 45 2.70 12.06 -21.71
CA PRO A 45 3.98 12.57 -22.19
C PRO A 45 5.04 12.44 -21.09
N ILE A 46 6.15 11.78 -21.40
CA ILE A 46 7.26 11.53 -20.46
C ILE A 46 8.19 12.74 -20.35
N ASP A 47 8.52 13.37 -21.49
CA ASP A 47 9.48 14.47 -21.59
C ASP A 47 9.13 15.34 -22.80
N PRO A 48 8.87 16.66 -22.64
CA PRO A 48 8.51 17.54 -23.76
C PRO A 48 9.66 17.74 -24.75
N ASN A 49 10.92 17.48 -24.36
CA ASN A 49 12.08 17.61 -25.23
C ASN A 49 12.25 16.40 -26.17
N PHE A 50 11.64 15.26 -25.85
CA PHE A 50 11.71 14.03 -26.63
C PHE A 50 10.30 13.60 -27.07
N ALA A 51 9.84 14.11 -28.22
CA ALA A 51 8.51 13.83 -28.75
C ALA A 51 8.18 12.34 -28.96
N MET A 52 9.18 11.47 -29.05
CA MET A 52 9.04 10.01 -29.14
C MET A 52 10.12 9.30 -28.30
N PRO A 53 9.95 9.22 -26.97
CA PRO A 53 10.94 8.59 -26.09
C PRO A 53 10.79 7.07 -26.21
N LYS A 54 11.62 6.45 -27.06
CA LYS A 54 11.51 5.04 -27.44
C LYS A 54 11.54 4.12 -26.21
N LEU A 55 10.38 3.58 -25.86
CA LEU A 55 10.13 2.89 -24.59
C LEU A 55 10.31 1.37 -24.74
N ILE A 56 11.13 0.77 -23.87
CA ILE A 56 11.57 -0.63 -23.96
C ILE A 56 10.95 -1.51 -22.85
N SER A 57 10.87 -1.01 -21.61
CA SER A 57 10.39 -1.79 -20.46
C SER A 57 9.85 -0.88 -19.36
N MET A 58 8.99 -1.43 -18.50
CA MET A 58 8.44 -0.75 -17.32
C MET A 58 8.31 -1.72 -16.15
N ILE A 59 8.54 -1.21 -14.93
CA ILE A 59 8.17 -1.86 -13.66
C ILE A 59 7.58 -0.82 -12.72
N GLN A 60 6.78 -1.24 -11.74
CA GLN A 60 6.52 -0.42 -10.55
C GLN A 60 7.33 -0.99 -9.38
N ASP A 61 7.86 -0.12 -8.52
CA ASP A 61 8.57 -0.55 -7.31
C ASP A 61 7.66 -0.63 -6.07
N ARG A 62 8.16 -1.23 -4.99
CA ARG A 62 7.44 -1.39 -3.71
C ARG A 62 7.04 -0.08 -3.01
N PHE A 63 7.56 1.06 -3.45
CA PHE A 63 7.23 2.38 -2.91
C PHE A 63 6.15 3.09 -3.75
N GLY A 64 5.76 2.50 -4.88
CA GLY A 64 4.72 3.00 -5.78
C GLY A 64 5.24 3.74 -7.01
N PHE A 65 6.56 3.96 -7.15
CA PHE A 65 7.10 4.65 -8.32
C PHE A 65 7.06 3.77 -9.56
N LEU A 66 6.59 4.31 -10.67
CA LEU A 66 6.68 3.69 -11.99
C LEU A 66 8.05 4.03 -12.60
N TRP A 67 8.81 3.01 -12.98
CA TRP A 67 10.12 3.14 -13.60
C TRP A 67 10.06 2.71 -15.07
N ILE A 68 10.53 3.57 -15.96
CA ILE A 68 10.37 3.44 -17.42
C ILE A 68 11.74 3.48 -18.09
N VAL A 69 12.06 2.39 -18.78
CA VAL A 69 13.30 2.22 -19.54
C VAL A 69 13.10 2.75 -20.96
N THR A 70 13.97 3.65 -21.40
CA THR A 70 13.98 4.20 -22.76
C THR A 70 15.37 4.17 -23.39
N TYR A 71 15.46 4.42 -24.71
CA TYR A 71 16.74 4.65 -25.40
C TYR A 71 17.44 5.97 -25.00
N HIS A 72 16.79 6.82 -24.19
CA HIS A 72 17.24 8.18 -23.81
C HIS A 72 17.40 8.33 -22.29
N GLY A 73 17.72 7.22 -21.61
CA GLY A 73 17.84 7.13 -20.16
C GLY A 73 16.67 6.41 -19.48
N LEU A 74 16.71 6.44 -18.15
CA LEU A 74 15.72 5.84 -17.26
C LEU A 74 14.87 6.94 -16.64
N TYR A 75 13.55 6.82 -16.72
CA TYR A 75 12.62 7.76 -16.09
C TYR A 75 11.94 7.13 -14.87
N GLN A 76 11.75 7.93 -13.82
CA GLN A 76 10.94 7.62 -12.65
C GLN A 76 9.71 8.52 -12.64
N TYR A 77 8.54 7.97 -12.31
CA TYR A 77 7.27 8.68 -12.23
C TYR A 77 6.59 8.39 -10.88
N ASP A 78 6.14 9.45 -10.21
CA ASP A 78 5.56 9.39 -8.85
C ASP A 78 4.03 9.48 -8.82
N GLY A 79 3.40 9.67 -9.99
CA GLY A 79 1.96 9.95 -10.13
C GLY A 79 1.66 11.37 -10.62
N TYR A 80 2.64 12.26 -10.59
CA TYR A 80 2.53 13.67 -11.00
C TYR A 80 3.62 14.07 -12.01
N GLU A 81 4.90 13.83 -11.69
CA GLU A 81 6.05 14.32 -12.46
C GLU A 81 7.00 13.19 -12.91
N PHE A 82 7.76 13.46 -13.97
CA PHE A 82 8.79 12.55 -14.51
C PHE A 82 10.20 13.04 -14.19
N LYS A 83 11.00 12.21 -13.52
CA LYS A 83 12.41 12.45 -13.20
C LYS A 83 13.31 11.61 -14.10
N ARG A 84 14.16 12.28 -14.91
CA ARG A 84 15.07 11.62 -15.87
C ARG A 84 16.45 11.36 -15.27
N PHE A 85 16.87 10.11 -15.26
CA PHE A 85 18.23 9.67 -15.02
C PHE A 85 18.91 9.37 -16.37
N HIS A 86 20.07 9.98 -16.61
CA HIS A 86 20.81 9.93 -17.87
C HIS A 86 22.32 9.80 -17.61
N HIS A 87 23.09 9.62 -18.69
CA HIS A 87 24.55 9.62 -18.64
C HIS A 87 25.09 11.05 -18.55
N ILE A 88 25.91 11.32 -17.54
CA ILE A 88 26.63 12.57 -17.36
C ILE A 88 28.11 12.28 -17.56
N GLU A 89 28.75 12.97 -18.49
CA GLU A 89 30.17 12.81 -18.79
C GLU A 89 31.01 13.03 -17.51
N ASN A 90 31.99 12.16 -17.27
CA ASN A 90 32.85 12.13 -16.08
C ASN A 90 32.17 11.84 -14.72
N ASP A 91 30.83 11.89 -14.56
CA ASP A 91 30.19 11.38 -13.32
C ASP A 91 30.03 9.85 -13.36
N THR A 92 31.01 9.17 -12.77
CA THR A 92 31.00 7.71 -12.52
C THR A 92 29.79 7.19 -11.73
N LYS A 93 29.03 8.09 -11.09
CA LYS A 93 27.81 7.79 -10.32
C LYS A 93 26.51 8.13 -11.08
N SER A 94 26.60 8.60 -12.33
CA SER A 94 25.48 8.67 -13.27
C SER A 94 25.25 7.31 -13.96
N LEU A 95 24.30 7.21 -14.90
CA LEU A 95 24.23 6.02 -15.77
C LEU A 95 25.47 5.98 -16.68
N PRO A 96 26.04 4.81 -17.01
CA PRO A 96 27.19 4.70 -17.91
C PRO A 96 26.79 4.77 -19.40
N THR A 97 25.48 4.86 -19.70
CA THR A 97 24.91 5.22 -21.01
C THR A 97 23.41 5.44 -20.86
N ASP A 98 22.82 6.29 -21.71
CA ASP A 98 21.37 6.45 -21.86
C ASP A 98 20.67 5.20 -22.43
N LYS A 99 21.42 4.32 -23.10
CA LYS A 99 20.88 3.11 -23.73
C LYS A 99 20.70 2.00 -22.70
N VAL A 100 19.64 2.13 -21.90
CA VAL A 100 19.20 1.12 -20.93
C VAL A 100 18.27 0.12 -21.63
N ASN A 101 18.46 -1.17 -21.38
CA ASN A 101 17.67 -2.25 -21.99
C ASN A 101 16.69 -2.91 -21.01
N SER A 102 17.01 -2.95 -19.72
CA SER A 102 16.27 -3.70 -18.71
C SER A 102 16.33 -3.06 -17.32
N ILE A 103 15.28 -3.27 -16.51
CA ILE A 103 15.26 -2.93 -15.09
C ILE A 103 14.55 -4.04 -14.29
N VAL A 104 14.92 -4.23 -13.02
CA VAL A 104 14.22 -5.07 -12.04
C VAL A 104 14.41 -4.49 -10.62
N GLU A 105 13.38 -4.56 -9.76
CA GLU A 105 13.57 -4.35 -8.31
C GLU A 105 13.84 -5.71 -7.64
N ASP A 106 14.85 -5.79 -6.78
CA ASP A 106 15.18 -7.02 -6.06
C ASP A 106 14.40 -7.21 -4.74
N GLN A 107 14.54 -8.37 -4.10
CA GLN A 107 13.83 -8.70 -2.85
C GLN A 107 14.13 -7.71 -1.71
N THR A 108 15.36 -7.17 -1.66
CA THR A 108 15.79 -6.16 -0.69
C THR A 108 15.23 -4.75 -0.97
N GLY A 109 14.87 -4.46 -2.22
CA GLY A 109 14.33 -3.17 -2.67
C GLY A 109 15.35 -2.31 -3.41
N ASP A 110 16.50 -2.88 -3.77
CA ASP A 110 17.46 -2.22 -4.64
C ASP A 110 17.00 -2.36 -6.10
N LEU A 111 17.13 -1.30 -6.88
CA LEU A 111 16.80 -1.30 -8.31
C LEU A 111 18.05 -1.58 -9.13
N TRP A 112 17.94 -2.55 -10.04
CA TRP A 112 19.02 -3.05 -10.88
C TRP A 112 18.69 -2.86 -12.35
N VAL A 113 19.64 -2.27 -13.07
CA VAL A 113 19.47 -1.71 -14.41
C VAL A 113 20.53 -2.33 -15.33
N GLY A 114 20.13 -2.76 -16.53
CA GLY A 114 21.02 -3.40 -17.51
C GLY A 114 21.18 -2.54 -18.75
N THR A 115 22.42 -2.22 -19.11
CA THR A 115 22.72 -1.30 -20.22
C THR A 115 23.22 -1.99 -21.48
N ASN A 116 23.09 -1.28 -22.60
CA ASN A 116 23.51 -1.75 -23.91
C ASN A 116 25.04 -1.75 -24.12
N ASN A 117 25.81 -1.08 -23.26
CA ASN A 117 27.27 -1.20 -23.17
C ASN A 117 27.73 -2.21 -22.09
N GLY A 118 26.81 -3.07 -21.61
CA GLY A 118 27.15 -4.25 -20.83
C GLY A 118 27.37 -3.99 -19.34
N TYR A 119 27.09 -2.79 -18.85
CA TYR A 119 27.13 -2.49 -17.42
C TYR A 119 25.84 -2.94 -16.73
N LEU A 120 26.01 -3.52 -15.56
CA LEU A 120 24.94 -3.69 -14.58
C LEU A 120 25.02 -2.51 -13.61
N CYS A 121 23.99 -1.69 -13.52
CA CYS A 121 23.95 -0.54 -12.60
C CYS A 121 22.99 -0.84 -11.45
N ARG A 122 23.37 -0.52 -10.20
CA ARG A 122 22.46 -0.48 -9.06
C ARG A 122 22.15 0.95 -8.67
N PHE A 123 20.88 1.30 -8.55
CA PHE A 123 20.44 2.61 -8.06
C PHE A 123 20.38 2.63 -6.53
N ASP A 124 21.17 3.50 -5.89
CA ASP A 124 21.09 3.79 -4.46
C ASP A 124 20.02 4.84 -4.20
N ARG A 125 18.89 4.40 -3.67
CA ARG A 125 17.72 5.24 -3.32
C ARG A 125 18.01 6.32 -2.27
N ASN A 126 19.14 6.26 -1.54
CA ASN A 126 19.50 7.25 -0.53
C ASN A 126 20.30 8.43 -1.09
N THR A 127 21.02 8.21 -2.20
CA THR A 127 21.86 9.22 -2.86
C THR A 127 21.41 9.56 -4.28
N GLU A 128 20.35 8.89 -4.75
CA GLU A 128 19.78 8.98 -6.11
C GLU A 128 20.81 8.76 -7.23
N LYS A 129 21.82 7.94 -6.96
CA LYS A 129 22.99 7.72 -7.80
C LYS A 129 23.22 6.24 -8.09
N PHE A 130 23.95 5.96 -9.17
CA PHE A 130 24.22 4.61 -9.63
C PHE A 130 25.58 4.10 -9.16
N ILE A 131 25.63 2.80 -8.90
CA ILE A 131 26.86 2.02 -8.69
C ILE A 131 26.99 1.10 -9.90
N ASN A 132 28.00 1.35 -10.71
CA ASN A 132 28.15 0.75 -12.03
C ASN A 132 29.12 -0.43 -11.98
N TYR A 133 28.62 -1.64 -12.23
CA TYR A 133 29.38 -2.89 -12.28
C TYR A 133 29.65 -3.29 -13.73
N TYR A 134 30.93 -3.30 -14.12
CA TYR A 134 31.39 -3.86 -15.39
C TYR A 134 31.61 -5.39 -15.25
N LEU A 135 31.56 -6.12 -16.37
CA LEU A 135 31.83 -7.56 -16.38
C LEU A 135 33.34 -7.83 -16.48
N PRO A 136 33.95 -8.66 -15.61
CA PRO A 136 35.37 -8.96 -15.66
C PRO A 136 35.81 -9.66 -16.95
N ASP A 137 36.95 -9.24 -17.50
CA ASP A 137 37.64 -9.87 -18.65
C ASP A 137 38.03 -11.34 -18.41
N THR A 138 37.95 -11.82 -17.16
CA THR A 138 38.22 -13.22 -16.77
C THR A 138 37.05 -14.17 -17.06
N LEU A 139 35.91 -13.67 -17.54
CA LEU A 139 34.84 -14.49 -18.10
C LEU A 139 35.25 -15.00 -19.48
N THR A 140 35.03 -16.30 -19.74
CA THR A 140 35.25 -16.92 -21.05
C THR A 140 34.15 -16.52 -22.05
N ILE A 141 34.16 -15.26 -22.46
CA ILE A 141 33.27 -14.64 -23.44
C ILE A 141 34.16 -14.08 -24.57
N PRO A 142 33.95 -14.44 -25.84
CA PRO A 142 34.76 -13.94 -26.95
C PRO A 142 34.71 -12.41 -27.07
N LYS A 143 35.88 -11.75 -27.08
CA LYS A 143 36.06 -10.30 -27.24
C LYS A 143 35.55 -9.73 -28.58
N THR A 144 35.05 -10.58 -29.48
CA THR A 144 34.52 -10.23 -30.80
C THR A 144 33.01 -10.02 -30.83
N LYS A 145 32.30 -10.24 -29.71
CA LYS A 145 30.83 -10.06 -29.61
C LYS A 145 30.46 -8.75 -28.93
N THR A 146 29.25 -8.25 -29.21
CA THR A 146 28.71 -7.07 -28.53
C THR A 146 28.57 -7.31 -27.02
N HIS A 147 29.01 -6.35 -26.23
CA HIS A 147 28.94 -6.40 -24.77
C HIS A 147 27.66 -5.67 -24.30
N SER A 148 26.54 -6.40 -24.17
CA SER A 148 25.22 -5.80 -23.92
C SER A 148 24.37 -6.67 -22.97
N ILE A 149 23.90 -6.09 -21.86
CA ILE A 149 22.88 -6.75 -21.04
C ILE A 149 21.53 -6.53 -21.73
N LEU A 150 20.89 -7.60 -22.18
CA LEU A 150 19.59 -7.54 -22.86
C LEU A 150 18.42 -7.62 -21.88
N LYS A 151 18.57 -8.40 -20.80
CA LYS A 151 17.53 -8.59 -19.78
C LYS A 151 18.12 -9.02 -18.45
N ILE A 152 17.53 -8.57 -17.34
CA ILE A 152 17.82 -9.01 -15.97
C ILE A 152 16.55 -9.62 -15.36
N MET A 153 16.72 -10.62 -14.50
CA MET A 153 15.69 -11.24 -13.67
C MET A 153 16.26 -11.50 -12.27
N ASN A 154 15.43 -11.41 -11.23
CA ASN A 154 15.81 -11.85 -9.89
C ASN A 154 16.08 -13.36 -9.87
N GLY A 155 17.13 -13.79 -9.18
CA GLY A 155 17.37 -15.20 -8.85
C GLY A 155 17.02 -15.52 -7.39
N TRP A 156 17.45 -16.69 -6.93
CA TRP A 156 17.23 -17.13 -5.55
C TRP A 156 18.02 -16.28 -4.54
N ARG A 157 17.31 -15.68 -3.57
CA ARG A 157 17.84 -14.80 -2.51
C ARG A 157 18.62 -13.59 -3.04
N TYR A 158 19.87 -13.81 -3.42
CA TYR A 158 20.85 -12.80 -3.80
C TYR A 158 21.26 -12.89 -5.28
N ASP A 159 20.91 -13.95 -5.99
CA ASP A 159 21.18 -14.03 -7.43
C ASP A 159 20.47 -12.91 -8.24
N LEU A 160 21.10 -12.50 -9.34
CA LEU A 160 20.48 -11.88 -10.52
C LEU A 160 20.94 -12.67 -11.76
N TRP A 161 19.98 -13.16 -12.52
CA TRP A 161 20.25 -13.81 -13.78
C TRP A 161 20.03 -12.83 -14.94
N MET A 162 20.98 -12.77 -15.87
CA MET A 162 20.91 -11.87 -17.02
C MET A 162 21.28 -12.55 -18.32
N ILE A 163 20.68 -12.05 -19.40
CA ILE A 163 21.07 -12.34 -20.78
C ILE A 163 22.11 -11.29 -21.18
N TYR A 164 23.30 -11.75 -21.56
CA TYR A 164 24.43 -10.94 -21.99
C TYR A 164 24.80 -11.32 -23.42
N SER A 165 24.23 -10.61 -24.38
CA SER A 165 24.13 -11.03 -25.78
C SER A 165 23.67 -12.50 -25.89
N ASP A 166 24.57 -13.44 -26.20
CA ASP A 166 24.24 -14.86 -26.43
C ASP A 166 24.49 -15.75 -25.20
N TYR A 167 24.95 -15.16 -24.09
CA TYR A 167 25.34 -15.89 -22.87
C TYR A 167 24.36 -15.65 -21.72
N ILE A 168 24.22 -16.65 -20.87
CA ILE A 168 23.55 -16.52 -19.58
C ILE A 168 24.58 -16.27 -18.49
N ILE A 169 24.33 -15.25 -17.68
CA ILE A 169 25.25 -14.84 -16.62
C ILE A 169 24.50 -14.72 -15.30
N ARG A 170 24.99 -15.42 -14.29
CA ARG A 170 24.53 -15.28 -12.90
C ARG A 170 25.44 -14.30 -12.17
N PHE A 171 25.00 -13.05 -12.09
CA PHE A 171 25.42 -12.14 -11.04
C PHE A 171 24.68 -12.49 -9.75
N ASP A 172 25.13 -11.98 -8.62
CA ASP A 172 24.80 -12.51 -7.29
C ASP A 172 25.15 -11.34 -6.32
N ARG A 173 24.31 -10.95 -5.33
CA ARG A 173 24.25 -9.58 -4.72
C ARG A 173 24.65 -9.44 -3.22
N SER A 174 25.96 -9.50 -2.92
CA SER A 174 26.71 -8.98 -1.74
C SER A 174 28.21 -9.41 -1.78
N THR A 175 28.58 -10.58 -2.32
CA THR A 175 29.96 -11.18 -2.39
C THR A 175 31.01 -11.12 -3.66
N ASN A 176 31.13 -11.21 -5.07
CA ASN A 176 30.60 -11.56 -6.51
C ASN A 176 31.75 -12.29 -7.15
N THR A 177 31.38 -13.13 -8.09
CA THR A 177 31.73 -12.87 -9.48
C THR A 177 30.45 -12.93 -10.31
N PHE A 178 30.53 -12.47 -11.54
CA PHE A 178 29.65 -12.97 -12.60
C PHE A 178 30.06 -14.42 -12.88
N LYS A 179 29.11 -15.32 -13.14
CA LYS A 179 29.40 -16.66 -13.68
C LYS A 179 28.64 -16.85 -14.99
N SER A 180 29.36 -17.12 -16.07
CA SER A 180 28.78 -17.52 -17.35
C SER A 180 28.30 -18.98 -17.33
N TYR A 181 27.22 -19.25 -18.06
CA TYR A 181 26.68 -20.57 -18.32
C TYR A 181 26.58 -20.74 -19.83
N PRO A 182 27.52 -21.47 -20.48
CA PRO A 182 27.37 -21.82 -21.87
C PRO A 182 26.17 -22.76 -22.03
N ILE A 183 25.32 -22.50 -23.02
CA ILE A 183 24.22 -23.39 -23.40
C ILE A 183 24.68 -24.16 -24.65
N SER A 184 24.70 -25.48 -24.54
CA SER A 184 24.99 -26.40 -25.64
C SER A 184 23.70 -27.02 -26.18
N HIS A 185 23.68 -27.32 -27.49
CA HIS A 185 22.55 -28.03 -28.13
C HIS A 185 23.00 -29.42 -28.60
N PRO A 186 22.34 -30.53 -28.21
CA PRO A 186 22.85 -31.88 -28.48
C PRO A 186 22.95 -32.29 -29.96
N SER A 187 22.15 -31.69 -30.85
CA SER A 187 21.85 -32.27 -32.18
C SER A 187 22.59 -31.66 -33.38
N LYS A 188 23.61 -30.81 -33.18
CA LYS A 188 24.49 -30.34 -34.27
C LYS A 188 25.96 -30.38 -33.87
N LYS A 189 26.63 -31.51 -34.16
CA LYS A 189 28.09 -31.50 -34.38
C LYS A 189 28.37 -30.72 -35.67
N SER A 190 29.42 -29.90 -35.68
CA SER A 190 29.92 -29.29 -36.91
C SER A 190 30.34 -30.37 -37.92
N PRO A 191 30.09 -30.20 -39.23
CA PRO A 191 30.69 -31.07 -40.23
C PRO A 191 32.20 -30.88 -40.20
N ILE A 192 32.96 -31.97 -40.09
CA ILE A 192 34.41 -31.94 -40.21
C ILE A 192 34.73 -31.92 -41.71
N ILE A 193 35.34 -30.84 -42.17
CA ILE A 193 35.85 -30.68 -43.54
C ILE A 193 37.29 -30.16 -43.41
N ASP A 194 38.23 -30.88 -44.01
CA ASP A 194 39.62 -30.49 -44.29
C ASP A 194 40.43 -29.88 -43.13
N GLY A 195 40.58 -30.66 -42.05
CA GLY A 195 41.67 -30.56 -41.08
C GLY A 195 41.69 -29.36 -40.13
N ASN A 196 41.07 -28.25 -40.50
CA ASN A 196 40.96 -27.05 -39.68
C ASN A 196 39.65 -27.04 -38.88
N VAL A 197 39.75 -26.90 -37.57
CA VAL A 197 38.58 -26.72 -36.69
C VAL A 197 38.08 -25.28 -36.81
N ASN A 198 37.40 -24.99 -37.94
CA ASN A 198 36.62 -23.77 -38.09
C ASN A 198 35.42 -23.84 -37.13
N GLU A 199 35.53 -23.17 -35.98
CA GLU A 199 34.44 -22.97 -35.02
C GLU A 199 33.31 -22.12 -35.63
N HIS A 200 32.50 -22.74 -36.49
CA HIS A 200 31.22 -22.20 -36.93
C HIS A 200 30.28 -22.09 -35.72
N THR A 201 30.40 -20.95 -35.05
CA THR A 201 29.74 -20.64 -33.78
C THR A 201 28.25 -20.90 -33.90
N ILE A 202 27.72 -21.78 -33.06
CA ILE A 202 26.27 -22.03 -33.00
C ILE A 202 25.60 -20.68 -32.71
N ASN A 203 24.81 -20.19 -33.66
CA ASN A 203 24.08 -18.93 -33.54
C ASN A 203 22.88 -19.13 -32.60
N LEU A 204 23.17 -19.19 -31.30
CA LEU A 204 22.22 -19.27 -30.21
C LEU A 204 21.70 -17.86 -29.90
N VAL A 205 20.38 -17.71 -29.94
CA VAL A 205 19.69 -16.46 -29.56
C VAL A 205 18.80 -16.76 -28.36
N ILE A 206 18.87 -15.91 -27.34
CA ILE A 206 18.13 -16.07 -26.08
C ILE A 206 17.13 -14.93 -25.95
N TYR A 207 15.83 -15.26 -25.95
CA TYR A 207 14.75 -14.27 -26.00
C TYR A 207 14.27 -13.84 -24.61
N GLN A 208 14.21 -14.79 -23.68
CA GLN A 208 13.75 -14.53 -22.32
C GLN A 208 14.39 -15.50 -21.32
N ILE A 209 14.74 -14.92 -20.17
CA ILE A 209 14.98 -15.63 -18.91
C ILE A 209 13.78 -15.38 -17.98
N PHE A 210 13.33 -16.41 -17.29
CA PHE A 210 12.12 -16.39 -16.46
C PHE A 210 12.29 -17.30 -15.23
N ILE A 211 11.75 -16.90 -14.08
CA ILE A 211 11.63 -17.77 -12.90
C ILE A 211 10.16 -17.82 -12.53
N ASP A 212 9.64 -19.04 -12.32
CA ASP A 212 8.26 -19.26 -11.91
C ASP A 212 8.08 -19.21 -10.37
N SER A 213 6.83 -19.21 -9.92
CA SER A 213 6.44 -19.25 -8.50
C SER A 213 7.09 -20.40 -7.72
N LYS A 214 7.38 -21.53 -8.39
CA LYS A 214 8.03 -22.72 -7.84
C LYS A 214 9.55 -22.59 -7.80
N ASN A 215 10.09 -21.40 -8.10
CA ASN A 215 11.51 -21.09 -8.13
C ASN A 215 12.30 -21.89 -9.18
N GLN A 216 11.65 -22.46 -10.20
CA GLN A 216 12.34 -23.07 -11.34
C GLN A 216 12.78 -21.97 -12.31
N LEU A 217 14.05 -22.01 -12.71
CA LEU A 217 14.61 -21.10 -13.72
C LEU A 217 14.45 -21.71 -15.13
N TRP A 218 13.86 -20.92 -16.02
CA TRP A 218 13.52 -21.25 -17.40
C TRP A 218 14.19 -20.29 -18.37
N ILE A 219 14.59 -20.80 -19.54
CA ILE A 219 15.21 -20.02 -20.62
C ILE A 219 14.59 -20.38 -21.96
N LEU A 220 14.32 -19.34 -22.74
CA LEU A 220 13.67 -19.39 -24.04
C LEU A 220 14.70 -19.06 -25.13
N THR A 221 14.91 -19.99 -26.05
CA THR A 221 15.95 -19.89 -27.09
C THR A 221 15.41 -20.19 -28.48
N ASN A 222 16.18 -19.85 -29.52
CA ASN A 222 15.89 -20.26 -30.89
C ASN A 222 15.97 -21.78 -31.15
N TYR A 223 16.46 -22.57 -30.18
CA TYR A 223 16.45 -24.03 -30.19
C TYR A 223 15.48 -24.65 -29.16
N GLY A 224 14.59 -23.85 -28.57
CA GLY A 224 13.53 -24.34 -27.67
C GLY A 224 13.68 -23.92 -26.20
N LEU A 225 12.98 -24.67 -25.35
CA LEU A 225 12.84 -24.42 -23.91
C LEU A 225 13.92 -25.15 -23.12
N TYR A 226 14.60 -24.43 -22.22
CA TYR A 226 15.58 -24.98 -21.29
C TYR A 226 15.16 -24.76 -19.83
N LYS A 227 15.33 -25.79 -19.00
CA LYS A 227 15.25 -25.72 -17.53
C LYS A 227 16.66 -25.79 -16.94
N TYR A 228 16.94 -24.94 -15.94
CA TYR A 228 18.14 -25.08 -15.12
C TYR A 228 18.03 -26.29 -14.17
N ARG A 229 19.05 -27.16 -14.14
CA ARG A 229 19.17 -28.26 -13.18
C ARG A 229 20.19 -27.92 -12.11
N LYS A 230 19.71 -27.53 -10.93
CA LYS A 230 20.53 -27.10 -9.79
C LYS A 230 21.56 -28.14 -9.35
N ASN A 231 21.25 -29.44 -9.46
CA ASN A 231 22.13 -30.54 -9.04
C ASN A 231 23.43 -30.61 -9.88
N ASN A 232 23.38 -30.19 -11.14
CA ASN A 232 24.50 -30.29 -12.09
C ASN A 232 24.98 -28.89 -12.56
N ASP A 233 24.41 -27.82 -12.01
CA ASP A 233 24.71 -26.40 -12.32
C ASP A 233 24.66 -26.05 -13.83
N GLN A 234 23.76 -26.71 -14.57
CA GLN A 234 23.65 -26.65 -16.03
C GLN A 234 22.21 -26.50 -16.52
N PHE A 235 22.05 -26.02 -17.76
CA PHE A 235 20.76 -25.96 -18.45
C PHE A 235 20.53 -27.22 -19.30
N SER A 236 19.34 -27.81 -19.20
CA SER A 236 18.91 -28.93 -20.03
C SER A 236 17.66 -28.56 -20.83
N ILE A 237 17.56 -29.01 -22.07
CA ILE A 237 16.34 -28.90 -22.88
C ILE A 237 15.16 -29.59 -22.18
N VAL A 238 13.93 -29.09 -22.40
CA VAL A 238 12.70 -29.64 -21.84
C VAL A 238 12.17 -30.76 -22.75
N ASP A 239 12.35 -32.01 -22.30
CA ASP A 239 11.76 -33.21 -22.92
C ASP A 239 10.56 -33.77 -22.12
N GLU A 240 9.93 -32.92 -21.32
CA GLU A 240 8.71 -33.26 -20.59
C GLU A 240 7.51 -33.18 -21.53
N LYS A 241 6.81 -34.30 -21.78
CA LYS A 241 5.50 -34.26 -22.44
C LYS A 241 4.47 -33.65 -21.47
N PRO A 242 3.63 -32.68 -21.89
CA PRO A 242 3.36 -32.26 -23.27
C PRO A 242 4.19 -31.06 -23.78
N LEU A 243 5.14 -30.52 -23.02
CA LEU A 243 5.87 -29.30 -23.41
C LEU A 243 6.87 -29.51 -24.56
N ASN A 244 7.36 -30.72 -24.79
CA ASN A 244 8.54 -30.94 -25.65
C ASN A 244 8.35 -30.55 -27.13
N PHE A 245 7.12 -30.52 -27.68
CA PHE A 245 6.89 -30.00 -29.05
C PHE A 245 7.16 -28.49 -29.19
N LEU A 246 7.14 -27.72 -28.10
CA LEU A 246 7.41 -26.28 -28.13
C LEU A 246 8.86 -25.97 -28.53
N ASN A 247 9.76 -26.96 -28.42
CA ASN A 247 11.15 -26.81 -28.87
C ASN A 247 11.23 -26.53 -30.38
N ASP A 248 10.33 -27.13 -31.17
CA ASP A 248 10.25 -26.91 -32.63
C ASP A 248 9.56 -25.58 -33.01
N LYS A 249 9.04 -24.81 -32.04
CA LYS A 249 8.14 -23.66 -32.28
C LYS A 249 8.80 -22.28 -32.11
N ILE A 250 10.03 -22.19 -31.60
CA ILE A 250 10.70 -20.91 -31.28
C ILE A 250 9.83 -20.07 -30.34
N VAL A 251 9.82 -20.45 -29.07
CA VAL A 251 9.07 -19.71 -28.03
C VAL A 251 9.84 -18.44 -27.68
N TRP A 252 9.22 -17.27 -27.85
CA TRP A 252 9.83 -15.97 -27.58
C TRP A 252 9.52 -15.45 -26.17
N LYS A 253 8.30 -15.69 -25.69
CA LYS A 253 7.78 -15.17 -24.42
C LYS A 253 7.24 -16.28 -23.53
N MET A 254 7.54 -16.19 -22.24
CA MET A 254 6.90 -16.97 -21.17
C MET A 254 6.32 -16.02 -20.12
N PHE A 255 5.15 -16.39 -19.59
CA PHE A 255 4.44 -15.73 -18.49
C PHE A 255 3.78 -16.79 -17.61
N GLU A 256 3.53 -16.48 -16.34
CA GLU A 256 2.77 -17.32 -15.41
C GLU A 256 1.59 -16.49 -14.91
N ASP A 257 0.39 -17.07 -14.95
CA ASP A 257 -0.85 -16.41 -14.50
C ASP A 257 -1.17 -16.72 -13.02
N ARG A 258 -2.18 -16.04 -12.45
CA ARG A 258 -2.68 -16.28 -11.07
C ARG A 258 -3.19 -17.70 -10.82
N GLU A 259 -3.39 -18.50 -11.86
CA GLU A 259 -3.77 -19.93 -11.78
C GLU A 259 -2.54 -20.86 -11.79
N HIS A 260 -1.32 -20.30 -11.75
CA HIS A 260 -0.03 -21.00 -11.90
C HIS A 260 0.12 -21.78 -13.21
N CYS A 261 -0.54 -21.32 -14.27
CA CYS A 261 -0.42 -21.85 -15.61
C CYS A 261 0.58 -21.04 -16.43
N TYR A 262 1.37 -21.72 -17.26
CA TYR A 262 2.41 -21.10 -18.07
C TYR A 262 1.88 -20.76 -19.47
N TRP A 263 2.00 -19.49 -19.85
CA TRP A 263 1.61 -18.97 -21.15
C TRP A 263 2.84 -18.78 -22.04
N PHE A 264 2.81 -19.34 -23.25
CA PHE A 264 3.92 -19.36 -24.19
C PHE A 264 3.54 -18.70 -25.52
N GLY A 265 4.31 -17.70 -25.95
CA GLY A 265 4.18 -17.06 -27.27
C GLY A 265 5.16 -17.62 -28.29
N SER A 266 4.66 -18.15 -29.40
CA SER A 266 5.44 -18.66 -30.54
C SER A 266 5.82 -17.54 -31.51
N GLN A 267 7.02 -17.61 -32.10
CA GLN A 267 7.39 -16.77 -33.25
C GLN A 267 7.15 -17.48 -34.60
N LYS A 268 7.20 -18.82 -34.63
CA LYS A 268 7.19 -19.62 -35.87
C LYS A 268 5.78 -19.90 -36.40
N ASP A 269 4.76 -19.82 -35.55
CA ASP A 269 3.37 -20.03 -35.95
C ASP A 269 2.40 -19.07 -35.23
N SER A 270 1.20 -18.93 -35.79
CA SER A 270 0.15 -17.98 -35.39
C SER A 270 -0.56 -18.34 -34.08
N TYR A 271 0.13 -18.99 -33.14
CA TYR A 271 -0.45 -19.58 -31.94
C TYR A 271 0.26 -19.17 -30.66
N PHE A 272 -0.48 -19.25 -29.56
CA PHE A 272 0.06 -19.20 -28.20
C PHE A 272 -0.58 -20.32 -27.39
N TYR A 273 0.11 -20.73 -26.33
CA TYR A 273 -0.19 -21.97 -25.63
C TYR A 273 -0.32 -21.74 -24.13
N LYS A 274 -1.40 -22.25 -23.49
CA LYS A 274 -1.52 -22.35 -22.03
C LYS A 274 -1.15 -23.77 -21.62
N TYR A 275 -0.15 -23.92 -20.75
CA TYR A 275 0.16 -25.18 -20.08
C TYR A 275 -0.32 -25.14 -18.64
N ASP A 276 -1.08 -26.14 -18.23
CA ASP A 276 -1.46 -26.39 -16.84
C ASP A 276 -0.47 -27.41 -16.22
N PRO A 277 0.41 -26.99 -15.29
CA PRO A 277 1.38 -27.90 -14.67
C PRO A 277 0.78 -28.91 -13.68
N GLN A 278 -0.48 -28.73 -13.27
CA GLN A 278 -1.18 -29.64 -12.36
C GLN A 278 -1.85 -30.77 -13.16
N ARG A 279 -2.56 -30.42 -14.23
CA ARG A 279 -3.26 -31.36 -15.13
C ARG A 279 -2.34 -31.96 -16.20
N ARG A 280 -1.15 -31.38 -16.41
CA ARG A 280 -0.22 -31.69 -17.52
C ARG A 280 -0.89 -31.59 -18.90
N THR A 281 -1.85 -30.68 -19.05
CA THR A 281 -2.56 -30.42 -20.31
C THR A 281 -2.05 -29.14 -20.95
N ILE A 282 -2.04 -29.12 -22.29
CA ILE A 282 -1.73 -27.92 -23.08
C ILE A 282 -2.94 -27.53 -23.93
N GLN A 283 -3.27 -26.25 -23.95
CA GLN A 283 -4.32 -25.64 -24.77
C GLN A 283 -3.68 -24.71 -25.79
N THR A 284 -4.18 -24.71 -27.03
CA THR A 284 -3.64 -23.95 -28.14
C THR A 284 -4.64 -22.91 -28.62
N PHE A 285 -4.24 -21.64 -28.62
CA PHE A 285 -5.09 -20.51 -28.98
C PHE A 285 -4.57 -19.87 -30.29
N ARG A 286 -5.48 -19.59 -31.24
CA ARG A 286 -5.13 -19.07 -32.57
C ARG A 286 -5.25 -17.55 -32.62
N ASN A 287 -4.22 -16.88 -33.13
CA ASN A 287 -4.24 -15.45 -33.41
C ASN A 287 -4.89 -15.20 -34.79
N LEU A 288 -6.15 -14.75 -34.78
CA LEU A 288 -7.10 -14.97 -35.88
C LEU A 288 -6.88 -14.15 -37.18
N LYS A 289 -6.04 -13.11 -37.19
CA LYS A 289 -5.82 -12.22 -38.37
C LYS A 289 -4.43 -12.33 -39.02
N ILE A 290 -3.57 -13.26 -38.60
CA ILE A 290 -2.22 -13.41 -39.19
C ILE A 290 -2.31 -14.01 -40.61
N LYS A 291 -1.74 -13.32 -41.61
CA LYS A 291 -1.52 -13.88 -42.96
C LYS A 291 -0.39 -14.91 -42.93
N PRO A 292 -0.56 -16.11 -43.52
CA PRO A 292 0.45 -17.19 -43.44
C PRO A 292 1.85 -16.79 -43.89
N ASP A 293 1.96 -15.93 -44.91
CA ASP A 293 3.23 -15.63 -45.59
C ASP A 293 4.06 -14.54 -44.87
N THR A 294 3.51 -13.92 -43.81
CA THR A 294 4.11 -12.74 -43.14
C THR A 294 4.79 -13.10 -41.82
N ILE A 295 5.51 -14.22 -41.78
CA ILE A 295 6.13 -14.86 -40.57
C ILE A 295 7.32 -14.05 -39.98
N LYS A 296 7.39 -12.73 -40.19
CA LYS A 296 8.41 -11.85 -39.61
C LYS A 296 7.80 -11.00 -38.50
N ASN A 297 8.02 -11.49 -37.27
CA ASN A 297 7.79 -10.85 -35.98
C ASN A 297 6.33 -10.73 -35.51
N HIS A 298 5.86 -11.80 -34.85
CA HIS A 298 4.76 -11.76 -33.90
C HIS A 298 5.31 -11.88 -32.48
N VAL A 299 5.47 -10.75 -31.78
CA VAL A 299 5.78 -10.78 -30.35
C VAL A 299 4.48 -10.63 -29.58
N ILE A 300 4.19 -11.59 -28.70
CA ILE A 300 3.04 -11.54 -27.79
C ILE A 300 3.57 -11.25 -26.38
N PHE A 301 3.17 -10.10 -25.84
CA PHE A 301 3.39 -9.72 -24.45
C PHE A 301 2.16 -10.09 -23.63
N PHE A 302 2.34 -10.84 -22.54
CA PHE A 302 1.26 -11.17 -21.60
C PHE A 302 1.35 -10.27 -20.36
N SER A 303 0.20 -9.88 -19.83
CA SER A 303 0.03 -9.20 -18.54
C SER A 303 -1.38 -9.49 -18.01
N GLU A 304 -1.59 -9.46 -16.69
CA GLU A 304 -2.83 -9.94 -16.05
C GLU A 304 -3.33 -8.95 -15.01
N ASP A 305 -4.62 -8.58 -15.10
CA ASP A 305 -5.23 -7.61 -14.19
C ASP A 305 -5.90 -8.24 -12.96
N ASP A 306 -6.33 -7.40 -12.02
CA ASP A 306 -6.99 -7.83 -10.78
C ASP A 306 -8.41 -8.40 -10.97
N ARG A 307 -8.88 -8.48 -12.22
CA ARG A 307 -10.14 -9.11 -12.61
C ARG A 307 -9.91 -10.43 -13.36
N ASN A 308 -8.68 -10.96 -13.33
CA ASN A 308 -8.23 -12.17 -14.02
C ASN A 308 -8.20 -12.06 -15.56
N ASN A 309 -8.36 -10.87 -16.16
CA ASN A 309 -8.28 -10.74 -17.62
C ASN A 309 -6.82 -10.80 -18.08
N LEU A 310 -6.57 -11.52 -19.17
CA LEU A 310 -5.24 -11.64 -19.77
C LEU A 310 -5.08 -10.68 -20.96
N TRP A 311 -4.24 -9.68 -20.78
CA TRP A 311 -3.93 -8.64 -21.76
C TRP A 311 -2.76 -9.07 -22.65
N LEU A 312 -2.91 -8.86 -23.96
CA LEU A 312 -2.00 -9.31 -25.01
C LEU A 312 -1.46 -8.12 -25.81
N GLY A 313 -0.16 -7.83 -25.73
CA GLY A 313 0.49 -6.87 -26.63
C GLY A 313 1.00 -7.58 -27.87
N ASN A 314 0.49 -7.24 -29.06
CA ASN A 314 0.83 -7.89 -30.33
C ASN A 314 1.48 -6.88 -31.31
N THR A 315 2.60 -7.26 -31.91
CA THR A 315 3.32 -6.44 -32.91
C THR A 315 2.51 -6.09 -34.15
N GLN A 316 1.51 -6.89 -34.56
CA GLN A 316 0.67 -6.61 -35.74
C GLN A 316 -0.81 -6.28 -35.42
N ASN A 317 -1.35 -6.63 -34.25
CA ASN A 317 -2.75 -6.33 -33.89
C ASN A 317 -2.93 -5.21 -32.86
N GLY A 318 -1.85 -4.64 -32.31
CA GLY A 318 -1.92 -3.67 -31.22
C GLY A 318 -2.25 -4.35 -29.88
N LEU A 319 -3.25 -3.84 -29.16
CA LEU A 319 -3.69 -4.40 -27.88
C LEU A 319 -4.77 -5.46 -28.10
N GLY A 320 -4.60 -6.62 -27.47
CA GLY A 320 -5.61 -7.67 -27.38
C GLY A 320 -6.03 -7.92 -25.93
N LEU A 321 -7.25 -8.42 -25.76
CA LEU A 321 -7.78 -8.97 -24.50
C LEU A 321 -8.30 -10.38 -24.77
N LEU A 322 -7.84 -11.36 -24.00
CA LEU A 322 -8.31 -12.74 -24.10
C LEU A 322 -9.49 -12.97 -23.16
N ASP A 323 -10.62 -13.36 -23.74
CA ASP A 323 -11.70 -14.05 -23.01
C ASP A 323 -11.25 -15.48 -22.70
N ARG A 324 -11.15 -15.82 -21.41
CA ARG A 324 -10.73 -17.16 -20.95
C ARG A 324 -11.78 -18.25 -21.17
N GLU A 325 -13.07 -17.89 -21.28
CA GLU A 325 -14.17 -18.86 -21.43
C GLU A 325 -14.36 -19.25 -22.89
N SER A 326 -14.44 -18.28 -23.81
CA SER A 326 -14.58 -18.57 -25.24
C SER A 326 -13.24 -18.79 -25.97
N GLY A 327 -12.11 -18.42 -25.36
CA GLY A 327 -10.79 -18.42 -26.00
C GLY A 327 -10.63 -17.35 -27.08
N LYS A 328 -11.61 -16.45 -27.26
CA LYS A 328 -11.59 -15.38 -28.25
C LYS A 328 -10.68 -14.23 -27.79
N ILE A 329 -9.84 -13.73 -28.70
CA ILE A 329 -9.14 -12.45 -28.51
C ILE A 329 -9.99 -11.33 -29.12
N ILE A 330 -10.16 -10.24 -28.38
CA ILE A 330 -10.71 -8.96 -28.81
C ILE A 330 -9.53 -8.00 -29.02
N ASN A 331 -9.36 -7.39 -30.19
CA ASN A 331 -8.16 -6.62 -30.58
C ASN A 331 -8.44 -5.15 -30.91
N SER A 332 -7.44 -4.27 -30.74
CA SER A 332 -7.51 -2.86 -31.13
C SER A 332 -7.42 -2.63 -32.65
N SER A 333 -7.01 -3.65 -33.42
CA SER A 333 -7.04 -3.69 -34.90
C SER A 333 -8.35 -4.27 -35.48
N GLU A 334 -9.43 -4.24 -34.70
CA GLU A 334 -10.79 -4.53 -35.18
C GLU A 334 -11.51 -3.22 -35.52
N ASP A 335 -12.41 -3.29 -36.50
CA ASP A 335 -13.02 -2.13 -37.15
C ASP A 335 -13.90 -1.30 -36.18
N ASN A 336 -14.40 -1.95 -35.12
CA ASN A 336 -15.00 -1.33 -33.94
C ASN A 336 -14.02 -1.40 -32.74
N ASN A 337 -12.84 -0.78 -32.86
CA ASN A 337 -11.76 -0.80 -31.87
C ASN A 337 -12.28 -0.55 -30.43
N PRO A 338 -12.26 -1.57 -29.54
CA PRO A 338 -12.79 -1.47 -28.19
C PRO A 338 -11.76 -0.92 -27.18
N PHE A 339 -10.62 -0.45 -27.66
CA PHE A 339 -9.57 0.20 -26.87
C PHE A 339 -9.25 1.62 -27.39
N PRO A 340 -10.21 2.59 -27.30
CA PRO A 340 -10.02 3.93 -27.85
C PRO A 340 -8.75 4.60 -27.33
N GLY A 341 -7.93 5.13 -28.24
CA GLY A 341 -6.60 5.68 -27.95
C GLY A 341 -5.45 4.75 -28.32
N ILE A 342 -5.66 3.42 -28.35
CA ILE A 342 -4.70 2.47 -28.95
C ILE A 342 -5.12 2.21 -30.41
N THR A 343 -4.65 3.05 -31.33
CA THR A 343 -4.80 2.84 -32.79
C THR A 343 -3.54 2.27 -33.45
N PHE A 344 -2.45 2.17 -32.70
CA PHE A 344 -1.12 1.76 -33.15
C PHE A 344 -0.81 0.29 -32.82
N GLN A 345 0.17 -0.25 -33.56
CA GLN A 345 0.70 -1.60 -33.39
C GLN A 345 2.04 -1.55 -32.60
N ASN A 346 2.77 -2.66 -32.49
CA ASN A 346 4.11 -2.72 -31.86
C ASN A 346 4.20 -2.30 -30.37
N ILE A 347 3.20 -2.69 -29.56
CA ILE A 347 3.30 -2.63 -28.08
C ILE A 347 4.54 -3.41 -27.61
N GLN A 348 5.33 -2.80 -26.71
CA GLN A 348 6.59 -3.36 -26.17
C GLN A 348 6.49 -3.87 -24.73
N CYS A 349 5.56 -3.33 -23.94
CA CYS A 349 5.31 -3.79 -22.59
C CYS A 349 3.92 -3.38 -22.12
N ILE A 350 3.32 -4.24 -21.29
CA ILE A 350 2.07 -3.98 -20.58
C ILE A 350 2.33 -4.27 -19.11
N LEU A 351 2.09 -3.29 -18.26
CA LEU A 351 2.22 -3.39 -16.81
C LEU A 351 0.86 -3.08 -16.18
N VAL A 352 0.39 -3.94 -15.27
CA VAL A 352 -0.68 -3.57 -14.34
C VAL A 352 -0.01 -3.11 -13.05
N ASP A 353 -0.35 -1.92 -12.57
CA ASP A 353 0.22 -1.35 -11.35
C ASP A 353 -0.55 -1.79 -10.08
N HIS A 354 -0.01 -1.51 -8.88
CA HIS A 354 -0.61 -1.89 -7.60
C HIS A 354 -2.00 -1.25 -7.34
N SER A 355 -2.51 -0.37 -8.21
CA SER A 355 -3.87 0.19 -8.15
C SER A 355 -4.86 -0.48 -9.11
N GLY A 356 -4.39 -1.46 -9.90
CA GLY A 356 -5.14 -2.07 -11.00
C GLY A 356 -5.18 -1.20 -12.27
N THR A 357 -4.34 -0.16 -12.36
CA THR A 357 -4.25 0.69 -13.56
C THR A 357 -3.32 0.03 -14.58
N ILE A 358 -3.75 -0.02 -15.84
CA ILE A 358 -2.99 -0.66 -16.93
C ILE A 358 -2.15 0.39 -17.65
N TRP A 359 -0.86 0.11 -17.82
CA TRP A 359 0.10 0.96 -18.51
C TRP A 359 0.65 0.23 -19.74
N ILE A 360 0.65 0.90 -20.89
CA ILE A 360 1.09 0.37 -22.17
C ILE A 360 2.27 1.20 -22.67
N GLY A 361 3.38 0.54 -22.98
CA GLY A 361 4.56 1.16 -23.58
C GLY A 361 4.72 0.83 -25.07
N ASN A 362 5.07 1.83 -25.87
CA ASN A 362 5.28 1.72 -27.31
C ASN A 362 6.57 2.43 -27.75
N ILE A 363 7.31 1.84 -28.71
CA ILE A 363 8.58 2.40 -29.21
C ILE A 363 8.42 3.73 -29.97
N LEU A 364 7.27 3.98 -30.62
CA LEU A 364 7.03 5.21 -31.39
C LEU A 364 6.09 6.17 -30.66
N ASN A 365 5.04 5.65 -30.03
CA ASN A 365 3.99 6.47 -29.44
C ASN A 365 4.19 6.78 -27.94
N GLY A 366 5.21 6.22 -27.28
CA GLY A 366 5.52 6.48 -25.87
C GLY A 366 4.64 5.70 -24.89
N LEU A 367 4.20 6.37 -23.81
CA LEU A 367 3.44 5.77 -22.71
C LEU A 367 1.94 6.05 -22.84
N PHE A 368 1.12 5.04 -22.52
CA PHE A 368 -0.33 5.16 -22.45
C PHE A 368 -0.87 4.61 -21.13
N LYS A 369 -1.86 5.31 -20.56
CA LYS A 369 -2.53 4.96 -19.31
C LYS A 369 -3.97 4.53 -19.58
N GLY A 370 -4.34 3.35 -19.08
CA GLY A 370 -5.68 2.78 -19.16
C GLY A 370 -6.62 3.42 -18.16
N LEU A 371 -7.70 3.99 -18.68
CA LEU A 371 -8.83 4.53 -17.94
C LEU A 371 -10.06 3.62 -18.16
N PRO A 372 -10.68 3.09 -17.08
CA PRO A 372 -11.91 2.32 -17.23
C PRO A 372 -13.03 3.24 -17.75
N VAL A 373 -13.51 3.01 -18.97
CA VAL A 373 -14.50 3.89 -19.63
C VAL A 373 -15.79 3.95 -18.81
N ASN A 374 -16.24 2.79 -18.37
CA ASN A 374 -17.43 2.63 -17.56
C ASN A 374 -17.06 2.56 -16.06
N LYS A 375 -16.54 3.67 -15.50
CA LYS A 375 -16.54 3.87 -14.03
C LYS A 375 -17.96 3.82 -13.44
N PHE A 376 -18.97 4.09 -14.27
CA PHE A 376 -20.38 4.01 -13.94
C PHE A 376 -21.08 3.18 -15.03
N LYS A 377 -21.88 2.18 -14.63
CA LYS A 377 -22.80 1.45 -15.52
C LYS A 377 -24.15 2.15 -15.46
N THR A 378 -24.55 2.83 -16.53
CA THR A 378 -25.90 3.42 -16.62
C THR A 378 -26.93 2.32 -16.81
N ILE A 379 -27.93 2.28 -15.93
CA ILE A 379 -29.11 1.42 -16.05
C ILE A 379 -30.31 2.34 -16.26
N GLN A 380 -31.07 2.11 -17.33
CA GLN A 380 -32.20 2.94 -17.73
C GLN A 380 -33.36 2.07 -18.27
N ARG A 381 -34.56 2.67 -18.35
CA ARG A 381 -35.73 2.11 -19.01
C ARG A 381 -35.52 2.09 -20.51
N GLU A 382 -35.54 0.90 -21.09
CA GLU A 382 -35.72 0.71 -22.52
C GLU A 382 -37.22 0.57 -22.81
N LYS A 383 -37.72 1.18 -23.90
CA LYS A 383 -39.16 1.17 -24.21
C LYS A 383 -39.66 -0.16 -24.80
N THR A 384 -38.75 -1.08 -25.13
CA THR A 384 -39.00 -2.28 -25.95
C THR A 384 -38.66 -3.61 -25.26
N THR A 385 -38.07 -3.59 -24.06
CA THR A 385 -37.56 -4.79 -23.37
C THR A 385 -38.11 -4.86 -21.94
N ILE A 386 -38.73 -5.99 -21.60
CA ILE A 386 -39.42 -6.19 -20.30
C ILE A 386 -38.48 -6.48 -19.12
N ASN A 387 -37.16 -6.55 -19.37
CA ASN A 387 -36.11 -6.84 -18.38
C ASN A 387 -35.19 -5.61 -18.17
N THR A 388 -35.77 -4.42 -18.05
CA THR A 388 -35.05 -3.16 -17.80
C THR A 388 -35.79 -2.31 -16.78
N LEU A 389 -35.13 -1.29 -16.20
CA LEU A 389 -35.68 -0.44 -15.13
C LEU A 389 -37.05 0.14 -15.51
N SER A 390 -38.05 0.09 -14.61
CA SER A 390 -39.40 0.56 -14.96
C SER A 390 -39.52 2.07 -15.20
N ASP A 391 -38.76 2.92 -14.50
CA ASP A 391 -38.77 4.39 -14.70
C ASP A 391 -37.41 4.98 -14.29
N ASN A 392 -36.87 5.87 -15.13
CA ASN A 392 -35.57 6.53 -14.92
C ASN A 392 -35.56 7.46 -13.70
N ARG A 393 -36.72 7.89 -13.20
CA ARG A 393 -36.83 8.72 -11.99
C ARG A 393 -36.80 7.83 -10.75
N ILE A 394 -35.59 7.40 -10.41
CA ILE A 394 -35.30 6.66 -9.17
C ILE A 394 -35.50 7.61 -7.98
N THR A 395 -36.32 7.19 -7.01
CA THR A 395 -36.61 7.94 -5.78
C THR A 395 -35.90 7.37 -4.56
N SER A 396 -35.58 6.07 -4.58
CA SER A 396 -35.00 5.34 -3.46
C SER A 396 -34.24 4.10 -3.94
N LEU A 397 -33.17 3.76 -3.24
CA LEU A 397 -32.30 2.61 -3.48
C LEU A 397 -32.01 1.92 -2.14
N TYR A 398 -32.11 0.60 -2.10
CA TYR A 398 -31.78 -0.22 -0.94
C TYR A 398 -31.19 -1.56 -1.39
N GLN A 399 -30.12 -2.04 -0.77
CA GLN A 399 -29.58 -3.39 -1.00
C GLN A 399 -30.01 -4.29 0.16
N ASP A 400 -30.64 -5.43 -0.15
CA ASP A 400 -31.03 -6.38 0.90
C ASP A 400 -29.88 -7.31 1.32
N ARG A 401 -30.07 -8.02 2.43
CA ARG A 401 -29.10 -9.00 2.97
C ARG A 401 -28.76 -10.15 2.02
N SER A 402 -29.55 -10.40 0.98
CA SER A 402 -29.31 -11.44 -0.04
C SER A 402 -28.58 -10.89 -1.28
N GLY A 403 -28.29 -9.59 -1.31
CA GLY A 403 -27.56 -8.91 -2.38
C GLY A 403 -28.42 -8.34 -3.50
N TYR A 404 -29.76 -8.47 -3.46
CA TYR A 404 -30.63 -7.82 -4.45
C TYR A 404 -30.68 -6.32 -4.22
N ILE A 405 -30.82 -5.56 -5.31
CA ILE A 405 -30.96 -4.11 -5.27
C ILE A 405 -32.42 -3.75 -5.54
N TRP A 406 -33.07 -3.14 -4.55
CA TRP A 406 -34.43 -2.66 -4.61
C TRP A 406 -34.43 -1.18 -5.03
N ILE A 407 -35.17 -0.88 -6.10
CA ILE A 407 -35.17 0.44 -6.77
C ILE A 407 -36.60 0.96 -6.81
N GLY A 408 -36.88 1.98 -5.99
CA GLY A 408 -38.16 2.69 -5.99
C GLY A 408 -38.17 3.78 -7.04
N THR A 409 -39.28 3.93 -7.76
CA THR A 409 -39.42 4.92 -8.83
C THR A 409 -40.56 5.90 -8.58
N GLN A 410 -40.60 6.98 -9.35
CA GLN A 410 -41.58 8.04 -9.21
C GLN A 410 -42.96 7.69 -9.78
N LEU A 411 -43.06 7.03 -10.96
CA LEU A 411 -44.36 6.69 -11.57
C LEU A 411 -44.60 5.20 -11.83
N ASP A 412 -43.59 4.32 -11.81
CA ASP A 412 -43.70 2.95 -12.31
C ASP A 412 -43.27 1.86 -11.31
N GLY A 413 -43.54 2.12 -10.02
CA GLY A 413 -43.50 1.11 -8.96
C GLY A 413 -42.12 0.83 -8.38
N LEU A 414 -42.02 -0.37 -7.80
CA LEU A 414 -40.83 -0.93 -7.19
C LEU A 414 -40.19 -1.96 -8.12
N ASN A 415 -38.86 -1.89 -8.28
CA ASN A 415 -38.10 -2.89 -9.01
C ASN A 415 -37.24 -3.69 -8.03
N ARG A 416 -37.12 -5.00 -8.24
CA ARG A 416 -36.02 -5.81 -7.68
C ARG A 416 -35.06 -6.15 -8.83
N TYR A 417 -33.82 -5.68 -8.73
CA TYR A 417 -32.73 -6.00 -9.64
C TYR A 417 -31.82 -7.06 -9.01
N ASP A 418 -31.55 -8.14 -9.76
CA ASP A 418 -30.49 -9.09 -9.42
C ASP A 418 -29.22 -8.72 -10.20
N PRO A 419 -28.15 -8.26 -9.53
CA PRO A 419 -26.91 -7.88 -10.19
C PRO A 419 -26.12 -9.07 -10.76
N ARG A 420 -26.46 -10.32 -10.39
CA ARG A 420 -25.74 -11.54 -10.82
C ARG A 420 -26.26 -12.04 -12.16
N THR A 421 -27.59 -12.01 -12.35
CA THR A 421 -28.28 -12.41 -13.58
C THR A 421 -28.63 -11.24 -14.50
N ASN A 422 -28.43 -10.00 -14.04
CA ASN A 422 -28.83 -8.77 -14.74
C ASN A 422 -30.34 -8.80 -15.11
N THR A 423 -31.19 -9.18 -14.13
CA THR A 423 -32.64 -9.30 -14.33
C THR A 423 -33.43 -8.36 -13.41
N PHE A 424 -34.61 -7.94 -13.89
CA PHE A 424 -35.55 -7.07 -13.19
C PHE A 424 -36.88 -7.77 -12.94
N LEU A 425 -37.48 -7.50 -11.79
CA LEU A 425 -38.87 -7.83 -11.47
C LEU A 425 -39.59 -6.56 -11.02
N HIS A 426 -40.80 -6.34 -11.54
CA HIS A 426 -41.56 -5.11 -11.34
C HIS A 426 -42.81 -5.36 -10.49
N TYR A 427 -42.93 -4.62 -9.39
CA TYR A 427 -44.09 -4.62 -8.52
C TYR A 427 -44.83 -3.29 -8.68
N ARG A 428 -46.04 -3.37 -9.21
CA ARG A 428 -46.92 -2.25 -9.54
C ARG A 428 -48.18 -2.28 -8.68
N ASN A 429 -48.89 -1.18 -8.65
CA ASN A 429 -50.28 -1.10 -8.20
C ASN A 429 -51.21 -1.56 -9.34
N ASP A 430 -51.96 -2.63 -9.09
CA ASP A 430 -53.19 -2.92 -9.82
C ASP A 430 -54.38 -2.58 -8.90
N PRO A 431 -55.24 -1.60 -9.26
CA PRO A 431 -56.45 -1.29 -8.50
C PRO A 431 -57.43 -2.46 -8.28
N LYS A 432 -57.27 -3.57 -9.01
CA LYS A 432 -58.08 -4.80 -8.87
C LYS A 432 -57.48 -5.84 -7.91
N ASP A 433 -56.19 -5.73 -7.59
CA ASP A 433 -55.50 -6.66 -6.69
C ASP A 433 -55.07 -5.96 -5.39
N SER A 434 -55.72 -6.34 -4.28
CA SER A 434 -55.40 -5.87 -2.94
C SER A 434 -54.06 -6.37 -2.39
N LEU A 435 -53.43 -7.35 -3.05
CA LEU A 435 -52.10 -7.88 -2.71
C LEU A 435 -50.98 -7.22 -3.52
N SER A 436 -51.31 -6.39 -4.50
CA SER A 436 -50.37 -5.58 -5.30
C SER A 436 -49.78 -4.42 -4.48
N LEU A 437 -48.82 -3.67 -5.02
CA LEU A 437 -48.26 -2.49 -4.33
C LEU A 437 -49.35 -1.40 -4.20
N ASN A 438 -49.51 -0.72 -3.05
CA ASN A 438 -50.64 0.23 -2.89
C ASN A 438 -50.57 1.49 -3.78
N ASN A 439 -49.39 1.89 -4.26
CA ASN A 439 -49.17 3.03 -5.16
C ASN A 439 -47.81 2.91 -5.87
N ASN A 440 -47.75 3.26 -7.16
CA ASN A 440 -46.52 3.23 -7.95
C ASN A 440 -45.47 4.29 -7.57
N HIS A 441 -45.85 5.39 -6.92
CA HIS A 441 -44.89 6.40 -6.46
C HIS A 441 -44.27 5.95 -5.14
N VAL A 442 -43.20 5.17 -5.26
CA VAL A 442 -42.36 4.73 -4.13
C VAL A 442 -41.50 5.91 -3.68
N LYS A 443 -41.30 6.04 -2.37
CA LYS A 443 -40.53 7.12 -1.75
C LYS A 443 -39.42 6.63 -0.83
N SER A 444 -39.60 5.47 -0.19
CA SER A 444 -38.63 4.88 0.74
C SER A 444 -38.69 3.36 0.72
N ILE A 445 -37.54 2.72 0.93
CA ILE A 445 -37.38 1.26 0.99
C ILE A 445 -36.45 0.95 2.17
N PHE A 446 -36.78 -0.07 2.96
CA PHE A 446 -36.04 -0.45 4.16
C PHE A 446 -36.21 -1.95 4.45
N GLN A 447 -35.16 -2.66 4.86
CA GLN A 447 -35.26 -4.01 5.40
C GLN A 447 -35.14 -3.95 6.93
N ASP A 448 -36.10 -4.54 7.64
CA ASP A 448 -36.08 -4.56 9.11
C ASP A 448 -35.10 -5.60 9.68
N GLN A 449 -34.87 -5.54 11.00
CA GLN A 449 -33.96 -6.45 11.71
C GLN A 449 -34.33 -7.93 11.49
N SER A 450 -35.61 -8.26 11.37
CA SER A 450 -36.15 -9.61 11.11
C SER A 450 -36.11 -10.01 9.63
N GLY A 451 -35.72 -9.11 8.72
CA GLY A 451 -35.59 -9.36 7.29
C GLY A 451 -36.82 -8.98 6.45
N ASN A 452 -37.90 -8.46 7.02
CA ASN A 452 -39.06 -8.03 6.23
C ASN A 452 -38.71 -6.79 5.40
N MET A 453 -39.18 -6.73 4.15
CA MET A 453 -39.02 -5.56 3.29
C MET A 453 -40.21 -4.60 3.46
N TRP A 454 -39.91 -3.34 3.73
CA TRP A 454 -40.86 -2.26 3.96
C TRP A 454 -40.71 -1.18 2.88
N VAL A 455 -41.85 -0.75 2.32
CA VAL A 455 -41.90 0.12 1.13
C VAL A 455 -42.91 1.25 1.36
N GLY A 456 -42.39 2.47 1.52
CA GLY A 456 -43.17 3.68 1.73
C GLY A 456 -43.54 4.34 0.40
N THR A 457 -44.81 4.72 0.25
CA THR A 457 -45.38 5.30 -0.98
C THR A 457 -46.24 6.53 -0.65
N THR A 458 -46.79 7.18 -1.68
CA THR A 458 -47.77 8.27 -1.54
C THR A 458 -49.20 7.81 -1.19
N LYS A 459 -49.41 6.55 -0.76
CA LYS A 459 -50.68 6.11 -0.10
C LYS A 459 -50.49 5.43 1.27
N GLY A 460 -49.25 5.22 1.72
CA GLY A 460 -48.98 4.63 3.03
C GLY A 460 -47.71 3.78 3.05
N LEU A 461 -47.69 2.79 3.93
CA LEU A 461 -46.60 1.82 4.08
C LEU A 461 -47.06 0.45 3.55
N ASN A 462 -46.16 -0.29 2.92
CA ASN A 462 -46.39 -1.67 2.50
C ASN A 462 -45.32 -2.56 3.15
N ARG A 463 -45.70 -3.77 3.58
CA ARG A 463 -44.76 -4.85 3.90
C ARG A 463 -44.81 -5.88 2.78
N PHE A 464 -43.69 -6.13 2.12
CA PHE A 464 -43.54 -7.15 1.10
C PHE A 464 -43.20 -8.50 1.73
N ASP A 465 -43.88 -9.55 1.30
CA ASP A 465 -43.58 -10.94 1.64
C ASP A 465 -42.73 -11.59 0.52
N PRO A 466 -41.46 -11.95 0.76
CA PRO A 466 -40.60 -12.55 -0.25
C PRO A 466 -40.97 -13.98 -0.64
N ALA A 467 -41.79 -14.68 0.15
CA ALA A 467 -42.21 -16.06 -0.16
C ALA A 467 -43.39 -16.10 -1.16
N THR A 468 -44.34 -15.16 -1.04
CA THR A 468 -45.51 -15.09 -1.92
C THR A 468 -45.44 -13.99 -2.99
N GLY A 469 -44.59 -12.98 -2.81
CA GLY A 469 -44.52 -11.80 -3.67
C GLY A 469 -45.58 -10.73 -3.38
N HIS A 470 -46.44 -10.95 -2.39
CA HIS A 470 -47.56 -10.06 -2.03
C HIS A 470 -47.15 -8.91 -1.11
N PHE A 471 -47.98 -7.86 -1.09
CA PHE A 471 -47.85 -6.70 -0.20
C PHE A 471 -49.02 -6.64 0.79
N LYS A 472 -48.71 -6.52 2.08
CA LYS A 472 -49.68 -6.11 3.12
C LYS A 472 -49.62 -4.59 3.31
N HIS A 473 -50.74 -3.90 3.11
CA HIS A 473 -50.80 -2.43 3.22
C HIS A 473 -51.08 -1.96 4.66
N TYR A 474 -50.54 -0.80 4.99
CA TYR A 474 -50.76 -0.09 6.24
C TYR A 474 -51.02 1.39 5.94
N THR A 475 -52.18 1.89 6.36
CA THR A 475 -52.62 3.28 6.13
C THR A 475 -52.80 3.98 7.46
N PHE A 476 -52.28 5.21 7.57
CA PHE A 476 -52.31 5.99 8.80
C PHE A 476 -53.18 7.23 8.61
N THR A 477 -54.08 7.51 9.56
CA THR A 477 -54.89 8.75 9.60
C THR A 477 -54.46 9.66 10.74
N PHE A 478 -54.37 10.96 10.44
CA PHE A 478 -54.22 12.03 11.43
C PHE A 478 -55.62 12.51 11.89
N LYS A 479 -55.78 12.86 13.17
CA LYS A 479 -56.98 13.57 13.63
C LYS A 479 -56.95 15.02 13.13
N SER A 480 -57.62 15.28 12.01
CA SER A 480 -57.86 16.64 11.50
C SER A 480 -58.62 17.49 12.52
N LEU A 481 -58.23 18.75 12.69
CA LEU A 481 -58.98 19.75 13.47
C LEU A 481 -60.13 20.41 12.66
N ARG A 482 -60.34 20.00 11.39
CA ARG A 482 -61.48 20.41 10.56
C ARG A 482 -62.32 19.21 10.14
N LYS A 483 -63.65 19.33 10.26
CA LYS A 483 -64.65 18.47 9.60
C LYS A 483 -64.64 18.70 8.08
N ILE A 484 -63.62 18.17 7.40
CA ILE A 484 -63.56 18.09 5.93
C ILE A 484 -63.27 16.62 5.62
N ASP A 485 -64.19 15.95 4.96
CA ASP A 485 -64.33 14.48 4.99
C ASP A 485 -63.39 13.71 4.04
N ASN A 486 -62.23 14.33 3.73
CA ASN A 486 -61.23 13.76 2.84
C ASN A 486 -60.25 12.87 3.62
N LYS A 487 -60.36 11.55 3.42
CA LYS A 487 -59.36 10.55 3.82
C LYS A 487 -58.04 10.76 3.06
N GLN A 488 -57.27 11.77 3.45
CA GLN A 488 -55.93 12.02 2.91
C GLN A 488 -54.96 10.93 3.38
N TYR A 489 -54.69 9.97 2.50
CA TYR A 489 -53.62 8.99 2.69
C TYR A 489 -52.26 9.68 2.86
N GLN A 490 -51.50 9.24 3.86
CA GLN A 490 -50.23 9.88 4.24
C GLN A 490 -49.08 9.34 3.41
N PHE A 491 -48.18 10.23 2.94
CA PHE A 491 -47.06 9.82 2.10
C PHE A 491 -45.88 9.43 3.00
N ILE A 492 -45.39 8.20 2.89
CA ILE A 492 -44.28 7.70 3.73
C ILE A 492 -42.95 7.97 3.03
N SER A 493 -42.37 9.13 3.36
CA SER A 493 -41.17 9.68 2.73
C SER A 493 -39.86 9.13 3.28
N SER A 494 -39.85 8.65 4.53
CA SER A 494 -38.73 7.93 5.14
C SER A 494 -39.19 6.82 6.07
N ILE A 495 -38.35 5.81 6.25
CA ILE A 495 -38.54 4.68 7.19
C ILE A 495 -37.25 4.51 7.97
N TYR A 496 -37.35 4.37 9.28
CA TYR A 496 -36.29 4.01 10.20
C TYR A 496 -36.79 2.92 11.17
N GLN A 497 -35.90 2.09 11.71
CA GLN A 497 -36.22 1.16 12.79
C GLN A 497 -35.22 1.35 13.93
N ASP A 498 -35.72 1.46 15.16
CA ASP A 498 -34.88 1.59 16.35
C ASP A 498 -34.47 0.24 16.96
N SER A 499 -33.67 0.30 18.03
CA SER A 499 -33.19 -0.87 18.79
C SER A 499 -34.28 -1.72 19.44
N GLU A 500 -35.49 -1.16 19.62
CA GLU A 500 -36.66 -1.86 20.19
C GLU A 500 -37.53 -2.51 19.08
N GLY A 501 -37.11 -2.38 17.81
CA GLY A 501 -37.81 -2.92 16.65
C GLY A 501 -38.98 -2.06 16.17
N THR A 502 -39.21 -0.88 16.76
CA THR A 502 -40.30 0.03 16.40
C THR A 502 -39.96 0.81 15.13
N LEU A 503 -40.93 0.92 14.23
CA LEU A 503 -40.76 1.65 12.98
C LEU A 503 -41.13 3.12 13.15
N TRP A 504 -40.22 4.00 12.74
CA TRP A 504 -40.37 5.45 12.74
C TRP A 504 -40.47 5.94 11.31
N LEU A 505 -41.64 6.45 10.94
CA LEU A 505 -41.99 6.80 9.55
C LEU A 505 -42.07 8.32 9.41
N GLY A 506 -41.43 8.87 8.37
CA GLY A 506 -41.56 10.28 8.00
C GLY A 506 -42.80 10.52 7.14
N SER A 507 -43.57 11.57 7.44
CA SER A 507 -44.75 11.97 6.68
C SER A 507 -44.52 13.26 5.87
N SER A 508 -45.26 13.41 4.76
CA SER A 508 -45.28 14.63 3.94
C SER A 508 -45.85 15.86 4.65
N ASN A 509 -46.63 15.67 5.71
CA ASN A 509 -47.27 16.75 6.48
C ASN A 509 -46.48 17.21 7.72
N GLY A 510 -45.20 16.84 7.83
CA GLY A 510 -44.33 17.23 8.94
C GLY A 510 -44.55 16.46 10.24
N GLY A 511 -45.38 15.41 10.23
CA GLY A 511 -45.43 14.44 11.32
C GLY A 511 -44.37 13.35 11.18
N ILE A 512 -43.96 12.78 12.32
CA ILE A 512 -43.41 11.42 12.37
C ILE A 512 -44.48 10.47 12.93
N ILE A 513 -44.45 9.22 12.49
CA ILE A 513 -45.36 8.16 12.93
C ILE A 513 -44.51 7.10 13.63
N GLU A 514 -44.85 6.81 14.89
CA GLU A 514 -44.37 5.65 15.62
C GLU A 514 -45.33 4.48 15.30
N PHE A 515 -44.80 3.37 14.81
CA PHE A 515 -45.58 2.22 14.38
C PHE A 515 -44.96 0.91 14.85
N HIS A 516 -45.78 0.07 15.50
CA HIS A 516 -45.37 -1.23 16.04
C HIS A 516 -45.95 -2.35 15.15
N PRO A 517 -45.13 -3.02 14.31
CA PRO A 517 -45.64 -3.96 13.30
C PRO A 517 -46.35 -5.20 13.83
N GLN A 518 -46.06 -5.62 15.06
CA GLN A 518 -46.61 -6.83 15.68
C GLN A 518 -48.04 -6.62 16.18
N SER A 519 -48.27 -5.53 16.93
CA SER A 519 -49.58 -5.14 17.46
C SER A 519 -50.46 -4.37 16.46
N ASN A 520 -49.88 -3.93 15.33
CA ASN A 520 -50.52 -3.03 14.37
C ASN A 520 -50.99 -1.69 14.98
N THR A 521 -50.38 -1.26 16.08
CA THR A 521 -50.68 0.03 16.73
C THR A 521 -49.74 1.13 16.24
N TYR A 522 -50.25 2.37 16.18
CA TYR A 522 -49.44 3.53 15.79
C TYR A 522 -49.81 4.78 16.59
N GLN A 523 -48.84 5.67 16.79
CA GLN A 523 -49.04 7.02 17.34
C GLN A 523 -48.35 8.06 16.45
N VAL A 524 -48.87 9.29 16.45
CA VAL A 524 -48.49 10.33 15.48
C VAL A 524 -48.06 11.59 16.19
N TYR A 525 -46.86 12.09 15.87
CA TYR A 525 -46.28 13.29 16.48
C TYR A 525 -46.09 14.37 15.41
N SER A 526 -46.99 15.37 15.42
CA SER A 526 -46.96 16.51 14.52
C SER A 526 -46.04 17.62 15.05
N THR A 527 -45.38 18.33 14.13
CA THR A 527 -44.42 19.40 14.41
C THR A 527 -45.04 20.73 14.84
N LYS A 528 -46.26 21.08 14.35
CA LYS A 528 -47.04 22.32 14.56
C LYS A 528 -46.32 23.67 14.31
N ARG A 529 -46.98 24.72 13.83
CA ARG A 529 -48.36 24.86 13.31
C ARG A 529 -48.51 24.32 11.89
N PHE A 530 -49.76 24.12 11.47
CA PHE A 530 -50.13 24.06 10.06
C PHE A 530 -50.42 25.49 9.57
N ASP A 531 -49.38 26.22 9.22
CA ASP A 531 -49.55 27.46 8.45
C ASP A 531 -49.68 27.06 6.97
N ASN A 532 -50.80 27.41 6.34
CA ASN A 532 -51.47 26.66 5.25
C ASN A 532 -50.75 26.57 3.87
N ILE A 533 -49.45 26.89 3.78
CA ILE A 533 -48.83 27.33 2.51
C ILE A 533 -47.59 26.50 2.08
N SER A 534 -46.91 25.77 2.98
CA SER A 534 -45.68 25.00 2.63
C SER A 534 -45.79 23.48 2.91
N PRO A 535 -45.19 22.62 2.07
CA PRO A 535 -45.10 21.18 2.33
C PRO A 535 -43.95 20.84 3.30
N ASN A 536 -44.25 20.75 4.60
CA ASN A 536 -43.32 20.38 5.69
C ASN A 536 -42.82 18.91 5.62
N THR A 537 -42.46 18.37 4.46
CA THR A 537 -42.17 16.93 4.28
C THR A 537 -40.91 16.49 5.02
N VAL A 538 -41.04 15.47 5.88
CA VAL A 538 -39.90 14.78 6.50
C VAL A 538 -39.13 14.02 5.42
N GLN A 539 -37.87 14.38 5.15
CA GLN A 539 -37.04 13.71 4.14
C GLN A 539 -36.19 12.58 4.74
N SER A 540 -35.84 12.66 6.03
CA SER A 540 -34.91 11.73 6.67
C SER A 540 -35.18 11.59 8.16
N ILE A 541 -34.99 10.39 8.71
CA ILE A 541 -34.97 10.09 10.15
C ILE A 541 -33.70 9.30 10.44
N CYS A 542 -33.01 9.62 11.54
CA CYS A 542 -31.82 8.92 12.02
C CYS A 542 -31.78 8.96 13.56
N GLU A 543 -31.28 7.94 14.25
CA GLU A 543 -31.18 7.91 15.72
C GLU A 543 -29.76 8.24 16.21
N ASP A 544 -29.64 9.16 17.17
CA ASP A 544 -28.36 9.46 17.83
C ASP A 544 -28.00 8.41 18.89
N ASN A 545 -27.07 8.71 19.80
CA ASN A 545 -26.62 7.78 20.83
C ASN A 545 -27.43 7.86 22.14
N GLU A 546 -28.35 8.81 22.27
CA GLU A 546 -29.23 8.95 23.45
C GLU A 546 -30.63 8.37 23.22
N GLY A 547 -30.89 7.92 21.99
CA GLY A 547 -32.22 7.54 21.53
C GLY A 547 -33.11 8.74 21.18
N ASN A 548 -32.53 9.86 20.74
CA ASN A 548 -33.30 10.90 20.05
C ASN A 548 -33.30 10.67 18.54
N LEU A 549 -34.42 10.97 17.90
CA LEU A 549 -34.59 10.90 16.46
C LEU A 549 -34.35 12.27 15.84
N TRP A 550 -33.38 12.31 14.92
CA TRP A 550 -33.01 13.45 14.10
C TRP A 550 -33.84 13.43 12.82
N VAL A 551 -34.76 14.39 12.72
CA VAL A 551 -35.78 14.48 11.68
C VAL A 551 -35.43 15.65 10.75
N GLY A 552 -34.98 15.33 9.54
CA GLY A 552 -34.74 16.34 8.49
C GLY A 552 -36.05 16.71 7.81
N VAL A 553 -36.41 18.00 7.82
CA VAL A 553 -37.68 18.51 7.31
C VAL A 553 -37.40 19.49 6.17
N PHE A 554 -37.98 19.23 4.99
CA PHE A 554 -37.84 20.09 3.82
C PHE A 554 -38.35 21.50 4.12
N GLN A 555 -37.58 22.53 3.77
CA GLN A 555 -37.81 23.95 4.11
C GLN A 555 -37.87 24.30 5.63
N TYR A 556 -37.58 23.37 6.53
CA TYR A 556 -37.63 23.61 7.99
C TYR A 556 -36.43 23.02 8.74
N GLY A 557 -35.33 22.70 8.04
CA GLY A 557 -34.06 22.32 8.66
C GLY A 557 -34.10 20.94 9.33
N ILE A 558 -33.73 20.89 10.60
CA ILE A 558 -33.65 19.65 11.38
C ILE A 558 -34.39 19.84 12.71
N ARG A 559 -35.20 18.85 13.11
CA ARG A 559 -35.85 18.79 14.41
C ARG A 559 -35.47 17.50 15.15
N VAL A 560 -35.27 17.60 16.47
CA VAL A 560 -34.89 16.45 17.31
C VAL A 560 -36.08 16.04 18.16
N PHE A 561 -36.52 14.79 18.02
CA PHE A 561 -37.61 14.19 18.79
C PHE A 561 -37.04 13.23 19.84
N ASN A 562 -37.44 13.39 21.10
CA ASN A 562 -37.00 12.51 22.19
C ASN A 562 -38.01 11.38 22.40
N LYS A 563 -37.62 10.13 22.10
CA LYS A 563 -38.51 8.95 22.19
C LYS A 563 -39.09 8.70 23.58
N LYS A 564 -38.41 9.13 24.65
CA LYS A 564 -38.86 8.93 26.05
C LYS A 564 -39.89 9.98 26.49
N LYS A 565 -39.71 11.23 26.08
CA LYS A 565 -40.64 12.35 26.37
C LYS A 565 -41.75 12.53 25.33
N LYS A 566 -41.74 11.73 24.25
CA LYS A 566 -42.71 11.75 23.13
C LYS A 566 -42.95 13.15 22.54
N THR A 567 -41.91 13.98 22.49
CA THR A 567 -41.99 15.37 22.01
C THR A 567 -40.72 15.81 21.27
N PHE A 568 -40.86 16.81 20.41
CA PHE A 568 -39.72 17.55 19.86
C PHE A 568 -39.07 18.41 20.95
N ILE A 569 -37.74 18.40 21.00
CA ILE A 569 -36.92 19.04 22.05
C ILE A 569 -35.91 20.07 21.50
N LYS A 570 -35.58 20.00 20.21
CA LYS A 570 -34.69 20.97 19.51
C LYS A 570 -35.15 21.16 18.07
N GLU A 571 -34.84 22.33 17.53
CA GLU A 571 -34.96 22.70 16.13
C GLU A 571 -33.68 23.44 15.74
N TYR A 572 -33.13 23.13 14.56
CA TYR A 572 -31.95 23.74 13.97
C TYR A 572 -32.36 24.32 12.63
N ARG A 573 -32.09 25.62 12.43
CA ARG A 573 -32.42 26.39 11.23
C ARG A 573 -31.17 27.05 10.66
N HIS A 574 -31.27 27.51 9.42
CA HIS A 574 -30.21 28.31 8.82
C HIS A 574 -30.27 29.73 9.38
N ASN A 575 -29.12 30.27 9.77
CA ASN A 575 -28.96 31.67 10.15
C ASN A 575 -27.69 32.19 9.46
N PRO A 576 -27.77 33.14 8.50
CA PRO A 576 -26.60 33.64 7.79
C PRO A 576 -25.57 34.31 8.71
N ASP A 577 -26.02 34.86 9.85
CA ASP A 577 -25.17 35.54 10.83
C ASP A 577 -24.52 34.59 11.84
N ASN A 578 -24.88 33.29 11.83
CA ASN A 578 -24.26 32.27 12.67
C ASN A 578 -23.57 31.18 11.80
N PRO A 579 -22.23 31.14 11.72
CA PRO A 579 -21.49 30.15 10.93
C PRO A 579 -21.56 28.72 11.50
N PHE A 580 -22.07 28.53 12.72
CA PHE A 580 -22.35 27.24 13.36
C PHE A 580 -23.82 26.78 13.22
N SER A 581 -24.63 27.52 12.46
CA SER A 581 -25.97 27.10 12.06
C SER A 581 -25.92 26.07 10.92
N ILE A 582 -27.04 25.40 10.60
CA ILE A 582 -27.08 24.51 9.43
C ILE A 582 -26.95 25.36 8.14
N PRO A 583 -26.22 24.90 7.10
CA PRO A 583 -25.83 25.78 5.99
C PRO A 583 -26.98 26.12 5.03
N CYS A 584 -28.07 25.35 5.04
CA CYS A 584 -29.38 25.73 4.53
C CYS A 584 -30.48 24.83 5.12
N GLU A 585 -31.75 25.21 4.98
CA GLU A 585 -32.89 24.48 5.57
C GLU A 585 -33.39 23.30 4.71
N ASN A 586 -32.84 23.11 3.51
CA ASN A 586 -33.23 22.06 2.59
C ASN A 586 -32.37 20.80 2.75
N ILE A 587 -32.65 20.08 3.83
CA ILE A 587 -31.98 18.83 4.23
C ILE A 587 -32.51 17.66 3.41
N THR A 588 -31.61 16.89 2.78
CA THR A 588 -31.94 15.72 1.95
C THR A 588 -31.79 14.41 2.70
N ARG A 589 -30.77 14.29 3.56
CA ARG A 589 -30.47 13.08 4.33
C ARG A 589 -29.72 13.42 5.60
N ILE A 590 -30.04 12.71 6.67
CA ILE A 590 -29.28 12.66 7.93
C ILE A 590 -28.78 11.23 8.10
N PHE A 591 -27.52 11.06 8.50
CA PHE A 591 -26.86 9.75 8.61
C PHE A 591 -25.92 9.73 9.83
N LYS A 592 -25.83 8.59 10.53
CA LYS A 592 -24.86 8.38 11.62
C LYS A 592 -23.76 7.45 11.13
N ASP A 593 -22.49 7.87 11.25
CA ASP A 593 -21.35 7.03 10.88
C ASP A 593 -20.93 6.05 12.00
N LYS A 594 -19.95 5.18 11.71
CA LYS A 594 -19.43 4.19 12.67
C LYS A 594 -18.73 4.79 13.89
N SER A 595 -18.31 6.05 13.80
CA SER A 595 -17.73 6.82 14.90
C SER A 595 -18.78 7.73 15.56
N ASN A 596 -20.06 7.42 15.36
CA ASN A 596 -21.24 8.10 15.92
C ASN A 596 -21.41 9.58 15.53
N ASN A 597 -20.70 10.08 14.50
CA ASN A 597 -20.91 11.43 14.01
C ASN A 597 -22.22 11.51 13.20
N ILE A 598 -23.00 12.56 13.43
CA ILE A 598 -24.17 12.88 12.62
C ILE A 598 -23.73 13.72 11.41
N TRP A 599 -23.99 13.20 10.21
CA TRP A 599 -23.75 13.83 8.92
C TRP A 599 -25.06 14.30 8.29
N ILE A 600 -25.00 15.46 7.63
CA ILE A 600 -26.15 16.21 7.13
C ILE A 600 -25.90 16.53 5.65
N GLY A 601 -26.70 15.94 4.76
CA GLY A 601 -26.72 16.26 3.34
C GLY A 601 -27.74 17.37 3.03
N SER A 602 -27.36 18.32 2.17
CA SER A 602 -28.18 19.47 1.77
C SER A 602 -28.26 19.62 0.25
N ILE A 603 -29.36 20.20 -0.27
CA ILE A 603 -29.55 20.38 -1.74
C ILE A 603 -28.46 21.30 -2.34
N SER A 604 -28.07 22.37 -1.63
CA SER A 604 -27.37 23.53 -2.21
C SER A 604 -26.04 23.90 -1.55
N LYS A 605 -25.65 23.23 -0.46
CA LYS A 605 -24.42 23.52 0.30
C LYS A 605 -23.57 22.27 0.59
N GLY A 606 -23.87 21.15 -0.07
CA GLY A 606 -23.11 19.91 0.04
C GLY A 606 -23.37 19.17 1.35
N LEU A 607 -22.28 18.69 1.96
CA LEU A 607 -22.26 17.81 3.13
C LEU A 607 -21.68 18.54 4.35
N SER A 608 -22.34 18.41 5.50
CA SER A 608 -21.86 18.94 6.78
C SER A 608 -21.82 17.86 7.86
N LYS A 609 -20.95 18.03 8.84
CA LYS A 609 -20.91 17.25 10.08
C LYS A 609 -21.52 18.09 11.19
N TYR A 610 -22.41 17.51 11.99
CA TYR A 610 -22.88 18.13 13.23
C TYR A 610 -21.86 17.93 14.34
N ASP A 611 -21.40 19.03 14.96
CA ASP A 611 -20.77 18.97 16.27
C ASP A 611 -21.80 19.25 17.38
N ARG A 612 -21.81 18.40 18.41
CA ARG A 612 -22.71 18.51 19.55
C ARG A 612 -22.37 19.70 20.44
N HIS A 613 -21.12 20.15 20.42
CA HIS A 613 -20.56 21.07 21.39
C HIS A 613 -20.79 22.54 21.03
N ASP A 614 -20.78 22.88 19.74
CA ASP A 614 -21.01 24.26 19.24
C ASP A 614 -22.47 24.73 19.42
N GLN A 615 -23.39 23.80 19.70
CA GLN A 615 -24.84 24.05 19.76
C GLN A 615 -25.42 24.13 21.19
N LEU A 616 -24.77 23.52 22.18
CA LEU A 616 -25.05 23.82 23.60
C LEU A 616 -24.49 25.21 23.99
N ALA A 617 -23.36 25.52 23.38
CA ALA A 617 -22.66 26.79 23.37
C ALA A 617 -23.57 27.99 23.02
N GLU A 618 -24.31 27.91 21.90
CA GLU A 618 -25.23 28.98 21.45
C GLU A 618 -26.33 29.28 22.48
N LYS A 619 -27.08 28.26 22.91
CA LYS A 619 -28.26 28.43 23.78
C LYS A 619 -28.01 28.97 25.18
N SER A 620 -26.75 28.96 25.65
CA SER A 620 -26.37 29.51 26.94
C SER A 620 -25.44 30.73 26.83
N GLY A 621 -25.21 31.24 25.60
CA GLY A 621 -24.21 32.27 25.31
C GLY A 621 -22.77 31.84 25.65
N ASN A 622 -22.59 30.55 25.91
CA ASN A 622 -21.55 29.93 26.71
C ASN A 622 -20.67 29.08 25.80
N TYR A 623 -20.09 29.73 24.79
CA TYR A 623 -19.48 29.01 23.69
C TYR A 623 -18.32 28.13 24.16
N ARG A 624 -18.12 26.98 23.53
CA ARG A 624 -16.96 26.09 23.78
C ARG A 624 -15.73 26.62 23.03
N ASN A 625 -15.52 27.93 23.16
CA ASN A 625 -14.61 28.77 22.37
C ASN A 625 -13.22 28.87 22.99
N GLY A 626 -12.77 27.82 23.67
CA GLY A 626 -11.45 27.76 24.27
C GLY A 626 -11.20 26.46 25.04
N HIS A 627 -9.94 26.27 25.43
CA HIS A 627 -9.55 25.22 26.34
C HIS A 627 -9.26 25.84 27.71
N GLY A 628 -9.73 25.20 28.78
CA GLY A 628 -9.39 25.63 30.14
C GLY A 628 -8.08 24.96 30.53
N LYS A 629 -7.04 25.74 30.84
CA LYS A 629 -5.85 25.20 31.51
C LYS A 629 -6.28 24.58 32.84
N LYS A 630 -6.06 23.27 33.02
CA LYS A 630 -6.35 22.55 34.26
C LYS A 630 -5.15 21.70 34.66
N THR A 631 -4.48 22.11 35.72
CA THR A 631 -3.43 21.32 36.36
C THR A 631 -4.04 20.13 37.09
N VAL A 632 -3.51 18.93 36.83
CA VAL A 632 -3.87 17.68 37.51
C VAL A 632 -2.61 17.00 38.05
N LYS A 633 -2.72 16.34 39.20
CA LYS A 633 -1.65 15.52 39.75
C LYS A 633 -1.65 14.15 39.06
N SER A 634 -0.46 13.64 38.84
CA SER A 634 -0.20 12.32 38.27
C SER A 634 1.07 11.73 38.88
N HIS A 635 1.43 10.49 38.52
CA HIS A 635 2.72 9.92 38.93
C HIS A 635 3.93 10.66 38.32
N LEU A 636 3.72 11.50 37.29
CA LEU A 636 4.72 12.36 36.64
C LEU A 636 4.61 13.83 37.08
N GLY A 637 3.96 14.10 38.21
CA GLY A 637 3.79 15.43 38.79
C GLY A 637 2.56 16.17 38.28
N GLU A 638 2.64 17.49 38.17
CA GLU A 638 1.50 18.34 37.80
C GLU A 638 1.40 18.54 36.28
N ILE A 639 0.41 17.90 35.64
CA ILE A 639 0.14 18.00 34.20
C ILE A 639 -0.84 19.14 33.96
N GLU A 640 -0.44 20.15 33.18
CA GLU A 640 -1.41 21.08 32.60
C GLU A 640 -2.12 20.39 31.43
N LEU A 641 -3.35 19.94 31.67
CA LEU A 641 -4.24 19.53 30.60
C LEU A 641 -5.00 20.74 30.06
N SER A 642 -5.44 20.62 28.81
CA SER A 642 -6.32 21.59 28.14
C SER A 642 -7.70 20.97 27.86
N PRO A 643 -8.47 20.54 28.89
CA PRO A 643 -9.85 20.12 28.66
C PRO A 643 -10.65 21.23 27.97
N PRO A 644 -11.54 20.88 27.03
CA PRO A 644 -12.37 21.87 26.35
C PRO A 644 -13.23 22.59 27.39
N ARG A 645 -13.22 23.92 27.37
CA ARG A 645 -13.94 24.77 28.32
C ARG A 645 -15.01 25.56 27.58
N ASP A 646 -16.10 25.83 28.29
CA ASP A 646 -17.14 26.76 27.89
C ASP A 646 -16.90 28.16 28.52
N ARG A 647 -17.31 29.21 27.82
CA ARG A 647 -17.06 30.63 28.13
C ARG A 647 -17.39 31.03 29.60
N LEU A 648 -18.42 30.42 30.19
CA LEU A 648 -18.88 30.62 31.57
C LEU A 648 -18.29 29.61 32.58
N GLY A 649 -17.61 28.56 32.12
CA GLY A 649 -17.01 27.52 32.97
C GLY A 649 -18.03 26.53 33.58
N ALA A 650 -19.20 26.35 32.97
CA ALA A 650 -20.25 25.45 33.46
C ALA A 650 -19.98 23.97 33.08
N PHE A 651 -19.27 23.70 31.99
CA PHE A 651 -18.95 22.34 31.51
C PHE A 651 -18.00 21.60 32.45
N ASP A 652 -18.35 20.35 32.79
CA ASP A 652 -17.54 19.46 33.61
C ASP A 652 -16.85 18.38 32.72
N PRO A 653 -15.51 18.36 32.61
CA PRO A 653 -14.81 17.42 31.72
C PRO A 653 -14.83 15.99 32.25
N GLU A 654 -15.43 15.05 31.51
CA GLU A 654 -15.55 13.64 31.95
C GLU A 654 -14.20 12.95 32.18
N ILE A 655 -13.17 13.30 31.38
CA ILE A 655 -11.79 12.80 31.54
C ILE A 655 -11.17 13.24 32.88
N VAL A 656 -11.50 14.45 33.35
CA VAL A 656 -11.01 15.00 34.62
C VAL A 656 -12.05 15.93 35.25
N ARG A 657 -12.96 15.33 36.03
CA ARG A 657 -14.10 16.04 36.64
C ARG A 657 -13.65 17.29 37.40
N LYS A 658 -14.48 18.33 37.51
CA LYS A 658 -14.12 19.65 38.07
C LYS A 658 -13.35 19.62 39.40
N ARG A 659 -13.65 18.65 40.26
CA ARG A 659 -12.98 18.44 41.57
C ARG A 659 -12.02 17.24 41.61
N GLN A 660 -11.92 16.46 40.54
CA GLN A 660 -10.93 15.40 40.39
C GLN A 660 -9.56 16.02 40.10
N THR A 661 -8.59 15.67 40.94
CA THR A 661 -7.21 16.15 40.92
C THR A 661 -6.19 15.07 40.55
N ASP A 662 -6.60 13.81 40.42
CA ASP A 662 -5.72 12.67 40.08
C ASP A 662 -6.23 11.92 38.83
N ILE A 663 -5.30 11.51 37.96
CA ILE A 663 -5.52 10.79 36.70
C ILE A 663 -4.59 9.57 36.51
N SER A 664 -3.79 9.21 37.51
CA SER A 664 -2.62 8.33 37.39
C SER A 664 -2.89 6.96 36.74
N GLY A 665 -4.08 6.39 36.95
CA GLY A 665 -4.48 5.09 36.37
C GLY A 665 -4.80 5.10 34.87
N LEU A 666 -5.14 6.25 34.28
CA LEU A 666 -5.37 6.41 32.83
C LEU A 666 -4.08 6.76 32.10
N GLU A 667 -3.28 7.67 32.68
CA GLU A 667 -1.94 8.07 32.22
C GLU A 667 -1.07 6.85 31.87
N MET A 668 -0.90 5.92 32.81
CA MET A 668 -0.05 4.73 32.62
C MET A 668 -0.52 3.82 31.46
N LYS A 669 -1.81 3.81 31.16
CA LYS A 669 -2.37 3.05 30.03
C LYS A 669 -2.08 3.75 28.70
N VAL A 670 -2.33 5.06 28.61
CA VAL A 670 -1.98 5.91 27.45
C VAL A 670 -0.50 5.76 27.12
N ILE A 671 0.37 5.88 28.12
CA ILE A 671 1.82 5.75 28.00
C ILE A 671 2.23 4.35 27.53
N SER A 672 1.61 3.27 28.07
CA SER A 672 1.92 1.89 27.65
C SER A 672 1.52 1.62 26.19
N MET A 673 0.40 2.18 25.73
CA MET A 673 -0.03 2.07 24.34
C MET A 673 0.89 2.85 23.39
N TYR A 674 1.26 4.09 23.75
CA TYR A 674 2.22 4.88 22.98
C TYR A 674 3.59 4.18 22.89
N GLY A 675 4.11 3.66 24.01
CA GLY A 675 5.37 2.91 24.05
C GLY A 675 5.37 1.64 23.19
N LYS A 676 4.21 1.07 22.88
CA LYS A 676 4.07 -0.07 21.94
C LYS A 676 4.06 0.33 20.45
N GLY A 677 4.11 1.63 20.13
CA GLY A 677 4.22 2.16 18.76
C GLY A 677 2.93 2.74 18.17
N MET A 678 1.78 2.54 18.83
CA MET A 678 0.46 3.04 18.38
C MET A 678 0.47 4.56 18.13
N SER A 679 -0.27 5.04 17.13
CA SER A 679 -0.44 6.48 16.86
C SER A 679 -1.36 7.15 17.89
N THR A 680 -1.32 8.48 18.00
CA THR A 680 -2.21 9.21 18.91
C THR A 680 -3.69 9.07 18.56
N ARG A 681 -4.02 8.76 17.29
CA ARG A 681 -5.39 8.45 16.85
C ARG A 681 -5.78 7.04 17.28
N ASP A 682 -4.94 6.05 17.02
CA ASP A 682 -5.17 4.65 17.40
C ASP A 682 -5.35 4.52 18.93
N ILE A 683 -4.61 5.31 19.72
CA ILE A 683 -4.73 5.37 21.19
C ILE A 683 -6.05 5.97 21.63
N ARG A 684 -6.52 7.06 21.01
CA ARG A 684 -7.87 7.60 21.25
C ARG A 684 -8.91 6.53 20.95
N ASP A 685 -8.85 5.95 19.75
CA ASP A 685 -9.87 5.03 19.26
C ASP A 685 -9.94 3.78 20.15
N HIS A 686 -8.79 3.24 20.58
CA HIS A 686 -8.73 2.10 21.51
C HIS A 686 -9.17 2.43 22.95
N ILE A 687 -9.02 3.69 23.40
CA ILE A 687 -9.53 4.15 24.71
C ILE A 687 -11.04 4.38 24.65
N TYR A 688 -11.54 4.88 23.53
CA TYR A 688 -12.98 5.00 23.25
C TYR A 688 -13.64 3.61 23.23
N ASP A 689 -13.06 2.66 22.51
CA ASP A 689 -13.59 1.28 22.40
C ASP A 689 -13.63 0.53 23.75
N ILE A 690 -12.63 0.72 24.63
CA ILE A 690 -12.54 -0.01 25.91
C ILE A 690 -13.30 0.69 27.04
N TYR A 691 -13.33 2.02 27.08
CA TYR A 691 -13.85 2.78 28.23
C TYR A 691 -14.99 3.75 27.90
N GLY A 692 -15.35 3.94 26.63
CA GLY A 692 -16.37 4.89 26.18
C GLY A 692 -15.93 6.37 26.21
N TYR A 693 -14.66 6.66 26.49
CA TYR A 693 -14.16 8.03 26.66
C TYR A 693 -13.53 8.58 25.37
N ASP A 694 -14.03 9.70 24.85
CA ASP A 694 -13.39 10.42 23.74
C ASP A 694 -12.20 11.25 24.24
N LEU A 695 -11.01 10.64 24.23
CA LEU A 695 -9.76 11.26 24.63
C LEU A 695 -9.11 11.98 23.43
N SER A 696 -9.30 13.30 23.32
CA SER A 696 -8.82 14.09 22.19
C SER A 696 -7.33 13.87 21.87
N ALA A 697 -6.93 13.98 20.60
CA ALA A 697 -5.55 13.70 20.19
C ALA A 697 -4.52 14.64 20.84
N GLU A 698 -4.95 15.85 21.19
CA GLU A 698 -4.22 16.86 21.94
C GLU A 698 -4.08 16.46 23.41
N SER A 699 -5.10 15.83 23.99
CA SER A 699 -5.07 15.25 25.34
C SER A 699 -4.14 14.03 25.41
N VAL A 700 -4.17 13.15 24.39
CA VAL A 700 -3.18 12.08 24.22
C VAL A 700 -1.76 12.66 24.06
N SER A 701 -1.61 13.78 23.34
CA SER A 701 -0.32 14.46 23.25
C SER A 701 0.11 14.96 24.63
N ALA A 702 -0.68 15.78 25.32
CA ALA A 702 -0.33 16.37 26.62
C ALA A 702 0.09 15.32 27.66
N ILE A 703 -0.64 14.22 27.79
CA ILE A 703 -0.29 13.09 28.67
C ILE A 703 1.07 12.47 28.27
N THR A 704 1.35 12.37 26.98
CA THR A 704 2.65 11.85 26.48
C THR A 704 3.74 12.93 26.37
N ASP A 705 3.43 14.22 26.46
CA ASP A 705 4.38 15.34 26.54
C ASP A 705 4.93 15.49 27.98
N LYS A 706 4.13 15.15 29.01
CA LYS A 706 4.65 15.01 30.39
C LYS A 706 5.76 13.96 30.51
N VAL A 707 5.70 12.92 29.67
CA VAL A 707 6.80 11.94 29.53
C VAL A 707 8.07 12.60 28.98
N ILE A 708 7.98 13.60 28.09
CA ILE A 708 9.16 14.37 27.67
C ILE A 708 9.72 15.18 28.84
N GLU A 709 8.87 15.90 29.58
CA GLU A 709 9.32 16.71 30.73
C GLU A 709 10.06 15.84 31.75
N THR A 710 9.48 14.69 32.11
CA THR A 710 10.17 13.70 32.96
C THR A 710 11.44 13.17 32.28
N SER A 711 11.43 12.86 30.98
CA SER A 711 12.63 12.35 30.28
C SER A 711 13.76 13.36 30.14
N ARG A 712 13.48 14.67 30.12
CA ARG A 712 14.50 15.71 30.10
C ARG A 712 15.12 15.87 31.49
N THR A 713 14.28 15.97 32.51
CA THR A 713 14.68 16.16 33.92
C THR A 713 15.25 14.90 34.59
N VAL A 714 14.98 13.71 34.05
CA VAL A 714 15.53 12.42 34.53
C VAL A 714 16.54 11.80 33.55
N GLY A 715 16.50 12.14 32.25
CA GLY A 715 17.42 11.59 31.26
C GLY A 715 18.71 12.39 31.06
N LYS A 716 18.65 13.74 31.16
CA LYS A 716 19.83 14.62 31.02
C LYS A 716 20.35 15.19 32.35
N SER A 717 19.62 14.99 33.44
CA SER A 717 19.98 15.48 34.79
C SER A 717 20.02 14.38 35.85
N ARG A 718 19.83 13.11 35.46
CA ARG A 718 20.28 11.99 36.30
C ARG A 718 21.82 12.00 36.37
N PRO A 719 22.41 11.91 37.58
CA PRO A 719 23.83 11.64 37.70
C PRO A 719 24.16 10.26 37.14
N LEU A 720 25.29 10.17 36.46
CA LEU A 720 25.87 8.92 35.98
C LEU A 720 26.96 8.46 36.95
N GLU A 721 27.28 7.16 36.94
CA GLU A 721 28.42 6.65 37.71
C GLU A 721 29.72 7.37 37.32
N ARG A 722 30.61 7.57 38.32
CA ARG A 722 31.90 8.24 38.12
C ARG A 722 32.82 7.50 37.14
N LEU A 723 32.64 6.19 37.01
CA LEU A 723 33.41 5.30 36.15
C LEU A 723 32.51 4.27 35.46
N TYR A 724 32.69 4.08 34.15
CA TYR A 724 32.13 2.95 33.39
C TYR A 724 33.22 2.04 32.85
N ALA A 725 32.97 0.74 32.90
CA ALA A 725 33.86 -0.28 32.33
C ALA A 725 33.90 -0.21 30.81
N ILE A 726 32.72 -0.15 30.16
CA ILE A 726 32.61 -0.14 28.70
C ILE A 726 31.46 0.77 28.27
N VAL A 727 31.69 1.66 27.31
CA VAL A 727 30.65 2.50 26.70
C VAL A 727 30.52 2.18 25.21
N PHE A 728 29.34 1.74 24.80
CA PHE A 728 28.99 1.43 23.41
C PHE A 728 28.27 2.62 22.76
N MET A 729 28.61 2.97 21.52
CA MET A 729 27.94 4.02 20.74
C MET A 729 27.61 3.56 19.31
N ASP A 730 26.37 3.76 18.89
CA ASP A 730 25.85 3.35 17.58
C ASP A 730 24.68 4.26 17.13
N GLY A 731 24.36 4.25 15.83
CA GLY A 731 23.34 5.09 15.20
C GLY A 731 22.15 4.32 14.63
N ILE A 732 20.94 4.86 14.81
CA ILE A 732 19.75 4.43 14.07
C ILE A 732 19.19 5.55 13.19
N VAL A 733 19.03 5.27 11.89
CA VAL A 733 18.39 6.19 10.96
C VAL A 733 16.88 6.04 11.03
N VAL A 734 16.17 7.17 11.14
CA VAL A 734 14.70 7.26 11.22
C VAL A 734 14.19 8.39 10.32
N LYS A 735 12.92 8.30 9.92
CA LYS A 735 12.28 9.29 9.04
C LYS A 735 11.49 10.32 9.84
N LEU A 736 11.83 11.60 9.69
CA LEU A 736 11.11 12.72 10.30
C LEU A 736 10.44 13.58 9.22
N ARG A 737 9.28 14.16 9.51
CA ARG A 737 8.72 15.26 8.72
C ARG A 737 9.26 16.58 9.27
N LEU A 738 10.00 17.29 8.43
CA LEU A 738 10.52 18.63 8.67
C LEU A 738 10.07 19.49 7.49
N ASP A 739 9.40 20.61 7.78
CA ASP A 739 8.98 21.58 6.76
C ASP A 739 8.06 20.98 5.67
N GLY A 740 7.28 19.96 6.05
CA GLY A 740 6.43 19.17 5.13
C GLY A 740 7.15 18.03 4.41
N ILE A 741 8.48 18.05 4.34
CA ILE A 741 9.33 17.08 3.64
C ILE A 741 9.75 15.95 4.58
N VAL A 742 9.84 14.71 4.07
CA VAL A 742 10.35 13.57 4.84
C VAL A 742 11.88 13.50 4.71
N LYS A 743 12.61 13.88 5.77
CA LYS A 743 14.08 13.80 5.86
C LYS A 743 14.49 12.54 6.65
N ASN A 744 15.65 11.97 6.33
CA ASN A 744 16.30 10.96 7.16
C ASN A 744 17.12 11.67 8.25
N VAL A 745 16.99 11.25 9.51
CA VAL A 745 17.71 11.80 10.67
C VAL A 745 18.34 10.64 11.45
N THR A 746 19.54 10.82 11.99
CA THR A 746 20.20 9.80 12.81
C THR A 746 19.96 10.08 14.29
N VAL A 747 19.61 9.04 15.05
CA VAL A 747 19.61 9.06 16.52
C VAL A 747 20.74 8.18 17.00
N TYR A 748 21.70 8.78 17.69
CA TYR A 748 22.82 8.11 18.33
C TYR A 748 22.42 7.67 19.73
N LEU A 749 22.73 6.42 20.06
CA LEU A 749 22.40 5.76 21.31
C LEU A 749 23.70 5.43 22.04
N VAL A 750 23.78 5.80 23.32
CA VAL A 750 24.97 5.57 24.16
C VAL A 750 24.60 4.66 25.32
N ILE A 751 25.26 3.50 25.42
CA ILE A 751 25.00 2.47 26.43
C ILE A 751 26.26 2.23 27.25
N GLY A 752 26.18 2.45 28.56
CA GLY A 752 27.27 2.20 29.49
C GLY A 752 27.09 0.88 30.23
N MET A 753 28.21 0.25 30.55
CA MET A 753 28.30 -0.90 31.44
C MET A 753 29.11 -0.51 32.68
N ASP A 754 28.52 -0.61 33.86
CA ASP A 754 29.16 -0.27 35.13
C ASP A 754 30.19 -1.34 35.56
N LEU A 755 30.91 -1.11 36.66
CA LEU A 755 31.85 -2.11 37.22
C LEU A 755 31.15 -3.39 37.73
N SER A 756 29.84 -3.35 37.95
CA SER A 756 29.03 -4.52 38.36
C SER A 756 28.50 -5.33 37.18
N GLY A 757 28.69 -4.89 35.93
CA GLY A 757 28.23 -5.56 34.72
C GLY A 757 26.76 -5.27 34.37
N ASN A 758 26.14 -4.28 35.01
CA ASN A 758 24.81 -3.80 34.64
C ASN A 758 24.93 -2.89 33.41
N LYS A 759 23.92 -2.93 32.54
CA LYS A 759 23.82 -2.04 31.37
C LYS A 759 22.87 -0.89 31.70
N SER A 760 23.16 0.31 31.22
CA SER A 760 22.24 1.46 31.26
C SER A 760 22.39 2.35 30.02
N CYS A 761 21.30 3.02 29.63
CA CYS A 761 21.33 4.01 28.55
C CYS A 761 21.84 5.35 29.11
N LEU A 762 23.07 5.74 28.76
CA LEU A 762 23.66 6.99 29.24
C LEU A 762 23.03 8.21 28.53
N GLY A 763 22.71 8.08 27.24
CA GLY A 763 22.20 9.20 26.47
C GLY A 763 21.60 8.84 25.11
N LEU A 764 20.80 9.78 24.61
CA LEU A 764 20.08 9.75 23.34
C LEU A 764 20.31 11.10 22.65
N TYR A 765 20.94 11.10 21.48
CA TYR A 765 21.35 12.33 20.79
C TYR A 765 20.86 12.29 19.33
N VAL A 766 20.04 13.27 18.95
CA VAL A 766 19.57 13.44 17.57
C VAL A 766 20.58 14.30 16.82
N GLY A 767 20.91 13.95 15.57
CA GLY A 767 21.87 14.70 14.77
C GLY A 767 21.55 14.65 13.27
N GLU A 768 21.61 15.83 12.63
CA GLU A 768 21.52 15.97 11.18
C GLU A 768 22.89 15.92 10.48
N SER A 769 23.99 16.15 11.20
CA SER A 769 25.37 16.09 10.68
C SER A 769 26.37 15.54 11.69
N GLU A 770 27.36 14.79 11.21
CA GLU A 770 28.49 14.30 12.00
C GLU A 770 29.64 15.32 11.98
N SER A 771 30.20 15.65 13.15
CA SER A 771 31.44 16.43 13.26
C SER A 771 32.10 16.23 14.62
N SER A 772 33.43 16.41 14.71
CA SER A 772 34.16 16.33 15.99
C SER A 772 33.62 17.33 17.02
N LYS A 773 33.10 18.49 16.60
CA LYS A 773 32.46 19.49 17.48
C LYS A 773 31.13 18.98 18.09
N TYR A 774 30.34 18.23 17.32
CA TYR A 774 29.13 17.58 17.84
C TYR A 774 29.52 16.50 18.85
N TRP A 775 30.48 15.63 18.53
CA TRP A 775 30.94 14.58 19.43
C TRP A 775 31.56 15.12 20.73
N LEU A 776 32.35 16.18 20.67
CA LEU A 776 32.89 16.83 21.87
C LEU A 776 31.78 17.42 22.76
N THR A 777 30.68 17.88 22.17
CA THR A 777 29.49 18.33 22.92
C THR A 777 28.80 17.16 23.63
N VAL A 778 28.73 15.98 23.00
CA VAL A 778 28.21 14.75 23.62
C VAL A 778 29.10 14.28 24.78
N MET A 779 30.42 14.25 24.59
CA MET A 779 31.37 13.80 25.64
C MET A 779 31.37 14.75 26.86
N ASN A 780 31.29 16.06 26.62
CA ASN A 780 31.17 17.04 27.71
C ASN A 780 29.83 16.95 28.45
N GLU A 781 28.74 16.51 27.81
CA GLU A 781 27.46 16.27 28.50
C GLU A 781 27.51 15.05 29.42
N LEU A 782 28.24 13.99 29.05
CA LEU A 782 28.52 12.86 29.95
C LEU A 782 29.35 13.30 31.16
N LYS A 783 30.42 14.08 30.94
CA LYS A 783 31.23 14.65 32.04
C LYS A 783 30.43 15.52 33.00
N ASN A 784 29.63 16.45 32.46
CA ASN A 784 28.79 17.34 33.27
C ASN A 784 27.72 16.61 34.09
N ARG A 785 27.48 15.32 33.81
CA ARG A 785 26.57 14.44 34.56
C ARG A 785 27.29 13.50 35.53
N GLY A 786 28.60 13.67 35.72
CA GLY A 786 29.39 12.98 36.74
C GLY A 786 30.35 11.90 36.23
N VAL A 787 30.43 11.64 34.92
CA VAL A 787 31.40 10.65 34.39
C VAL A 787 32.80 11.25 34.36
N GLU A 788 33.72 10.73 35.17
CA GLU A 788 35.08 11.21 35.29
C GLU A 788 36.03 10.44 34.36
N ASP A 789 35.99 9.11 34.41
CA ASP A 789 36.77 8.19 33.57
C ASP A 789 35.86 7.12 32.91
N ILE A 790 36.33 6.54 31.80
CA ILE A 790 35.74 5.38 31.10
C ILE A 790 36.91 4.48 30.70
N LEU A 791 36.83 3.16 30.91
CA LEU A 791 37.95 2.27 30.57
C LEU A 791 38.03 1.99 29.07
N ILE A 792 36.92 1.56 28.44
CA ILE A 792 36.88 1.23 27.00
C ILE A 792 35.66 1.88 26.30
N PHE A 793 35.91 2.56 25.18
CA PHE A 793 34.88 3.01 24.23
C PHE A 793 34.76 2.03 23.05
N ALA A 794 33.60 1.41 22.87
CA ALA A 794 33.27 0.53 21.76
C ALA A 794 32.38 1.27 20.73
N VAL A 795 32.98 1.84 19.70
CA VAL A 795 32.33 2.81 18.80
C VAL A 795 32.35 2.39 17.33
N ASP A 796 31.37 2.82 16.54
CA ASP A 796 31.48 2.72 15.08
C ASP A 796 32.45 3.78 14.50
N ASN A 797 32.85 3.62 13.24
CA ASN A 797 33.73 4.49 12.47
C ASN A 797 33.02 5.81 12.07
N LEU A 798 32.52 6.54 13.07
CA LEU A 798 31.84 7.82 12.96
C LEU A 798 32.85 8.96 12.80
N THR A 799 32.46 10.01 12.08
CA THR A 799 33.42 11.04 11.66
C THR A 799 33.77 11.98 12.82
N GLY A 800 35.04 11.95 13.24
CA GLY A 800 35.56 12.83 14.30
C GLY A 800 35.25 12.40 15.74
N ILE A 801 34.75 11.17 15.95
CA ILE A 801 34.41 10.68 17.29
C ILE A 801 35.65 10.35 18.12
N SER A 802 36.69 9.75 17.52
CA SER A 802 37.92 9.35 18.20
C SER A 802 38.68 10.56 18.76
N ASP A 803 38.75 11.65 17.99
CA ASP A 803 39.37 12.92 18.41
C ASP A 803 38.64 13.51 19.63
N ALA A 804 37.30 13.44 19.63
CA ALA A 804 36.47 13.95 20.71
C ALA A 804 36.54 13.08 21.98
N ILE A 805 36.70 11.75 21.83
CA ILE A 805 36.96 10.85 22.95
C ILE A 805 38.34 11.14 23.54
N ALA A 806 39.39 11.21 22.74
CA ALA A 806 40.75 11.48 23.21
C ALA A 806 40.87 12.85 23.90
N ALA A 807 40.15 13.87 23.42
CA ALA A 807 40.11 15.19 24.05
C ALA A 807 39.32 15.22 25.38
N ALA A 808 38.31 14.36 25.55
CA ALA A 808 37.50 14.30 26.76
C ALA A 808 38.05 13.31 27.80
N PHE A 809 38.26 12.06 27.41
CA PHE A 809 38.67 10.95 28.26
C PHE A 809 40.04 10.41 27.79
N PRO A 810 41.15 11.15 28.01
CA PRO A 810 42.46 10.83 27.44
C PRO A 810 43.08 9.51 27.95
N LYS A 811 42.54 8.94 29.04
CA LYS A 811 42.95 7.63 29.57
C LYS A 811 42.13 6.45 28.99
N ALA A 812 41.05 6.72 28.26
CA ALA A 812 40.14 5.69 27.78
C ALA A 812 40.66 5.01 26.51
N GLU A 813 40.59 3.68 26.45
CA GLU A 813 40.96 2.96 25.23
C GLU A 813 39.82 2.94 24.22
N ILE A 814 40.14 3.19 22.94
CA ILE A 814 39.15 3.22 21.85
C ILE A 814 39.22 1.90 21.07
N GLN A 815 38.10 1.20 21.00
CA GLN A 815 37.87 0.04 20.15
C GLN A 815 36.86 0.39 19.06
N LYS A 816 37.32 0.44 17.80
CA LYS A 816 36.44 0.51 16.62
C LYS A 816 35.71 -0.81 16.41
N CYS A 817 34.42 -0.74 16.17
CA CYS A 817 33.54 -1.90 16.02
C CYS A 817 33.94 -2.76 14.80
N ILE A 818 34.50 -3.94 15.04
CA ILE A 818 34.90 -4.86 13.95
C ILE A 818 33.68 -5.27 13.11
N VAL A 819 32.52 -5.50 13.72
CA VAL A 819 31.30 -5.86 12.98
C VAL A 819 30.90 -4.77 11.98
N HIS A 820 31.05 -3.49 12.32
CA HIS A 820 30.79 -2.38 11.41
C HIS A 820 31.93 -2.13 10.42
N GLN A 821 33.19 -2.24 10.85
CA GLN A 821 34.34 -2.24 9.94
C GLN A 821 34.20 -3.32 8.86
N ILE A 822 33.73 -4.53 9.22
CA ILE A 822 33.40 -5.61 8.29
C ILE A 822 32.20 -5.21 7.42
N ARG A 823 31.06 -4.80 7.99
CA ARG A 823 29.88 -4.37 7.21
C ARG A 823 30.23 -3.29 6.17
N ASN A 824 31.11 -2.35 6.51
CA ASN A 824 31.60 -1.29 5.64
C ASN A 824 32.64 -1.78 4.61
N SER A 825 33.65 -2.55 5.04
CA SER A 825 34.64 -3.18 4.14
C SER A 825 33.96 -4.02 3.06
N LEU A 826 32.96 -4.79 3.48
CA LEU A 826 32.18 -5.64 2.61
C LEU A 826 31.14 -4.85 1.78
N LYS A 827 30.78 -3.60 2.13
CA LYS A 827 29.70 -2.81 1.48
C LYS A 827 29.83 -2.69 -0.03
N PHE A 828 31.05 -2.49 -0.51
CA PHE A 828 31.39 -2.41 -1.94
C PHE A 828 32.01 -3.70 -2.47
N VAL A 829 31.91 -4.79 -1.71
CA VAL A 829 32.19 -6.14 -2.19
C VAL A 829 30.91 -6.73 -2.91
N PRO A 830 31.07 -7.43 -4.06
CA PRO A 830 30.31 -8.36 -5.03
C PRO A 830 28.94 -9.33 -4.74
N TRP A 831 28.49 -10.66 -5.11
CA TRP A 831 28.21 -12.17 -4.57
C TRP A 831 28.84 -13.53 -5.10
N LYS A 832 30.15 -13.84 -4.86
CA LYS A 832 30.91 -15.12 -4.81
C LYS A 832 32.26 -14.93 -4.05
N GLU A 833 32.77 -13.70 -3.90
CA GLU A 833 34.00 -13.37 -3.14
C GLU A 833 33.90 -12.98 -1.63
N ARG A 834 33.01 -12.13 -1.04
CA ARG A 834 32.89 -11.91 0.46
C ARG A 834 32.84 -13.21 1.27
N SER A 835 32.32 -14.32 0.77
CA SER A 835 32.44 -15.57 1.56
C SER A 835 33.90 -15.95 1.78
N ALA A 836 34.78 -15.65 0.82
CA ALA A 836 36.24 -15.71 0.94
C ALA A 836 36.84 -14.45 1.60
N VAL A 837 36.53 -13.22 1.13
CA VAL A 837 37.07 -11.97 1.71
C VAL A 837 36.70 -11.84 3.19
N ALA A 838 35.48 -12.18 3.61
CA ALA A 838 35.08 -12.21 5.01
C ALA A 838 35.57 -13.45 5.77
N ALA A 839 35.98 -14.53 5.10
CA ALA A 839 36.70 -15.64 5.74
C ALA A 839 38.17 -15.26 5.99
N ASP A 840 38.83 -14.57 5.08
CA ASP A 840 40.18 -14.04 5.27
C ASP A 840 40.17 -12.89 6.30
N LEU A 841 39.28 -11.88 6.17
CA LEU A 841 39.07 -10.87 7.22
C LEU A 841 38.71 -11.50 8.57
N LYS A 842 38.07 -12.68 8.59
CA LYS A 842 37.80 -13.40 9.84
C LYS A 842 39.09 -13.87 10.51
N LYS A 843 40.09 -14.34 9.77
CA LYS A 843 41.40 -14.70 10.34
C LYS A 843 42.00 -13.50 11.08
N ILE A 844 41.99 -12.32 10.45
CA ILE A 844 42.51 -11.07 11.03
C ILE A 844 41.94 -10.76 12.43
N TYR A 845 40.64 -10.96 12.67
CA TYR A 845 40.04 -10.72 14.01
C TYR A 845 39.86 -11.97 14.89
N THR A 846 40.15 -13.18 14.38
CA THR A 846 40.10 -14.44 15.15
C THR A 846 41.47 -15.06 15.43
N ALA A 847 42.56 -14.47 14.94
CA ALA A 847 43.92 -14.82 15.33
C ALA A 847 44.11 -14.75 16.85
N PRO A 848 45.03 -15.51 17.46
CA PRO A 848 45.26 -15.49 18.90
C PRO A 848 45.98 -14.21 19.36
N THR A 849 47.02 -13.76 18.65
CA THR A 849 47.87 -12.60 19.01
C THR A 849 47.81 -11.48 17.97
N LEU A 850 48.30 -10.29 18.34
CA LEU A 850 48.41 -9.13 17.45
C LEU A 850 49.31 -9.41 16.24
N ASP A 851 50.50 -9.99 16.45
CA ASP A 851 51.47 -10.22 15.37
C ASP A 851 50.93 -11.18 14.30
N GLN A 852 50.15 -12.19 14.72
CA GLN A 852 49.45 -13.09 13.80
C GLN A 852 48.29 -12.39 13.08
N ALA A 853 47.61 -11.45 13.75
CA ALA A 853 46.59 -10.62 13.11
C ALA A 853 47.17 -9.66 12.06
N GLU A 854 48.35 -9.08 12.31
CA GLU A 854 49.08 -8.24 11.36
C GLU A 854 49.64 -9.06 10.19
N THR A 855 50.09 -10.29 10.45
CA THR A 855 50.50 -11.25 9.43
C THR A 855 49.32 -11.62 8.51
N GLU A 856 48.16 -11.96 9.09
CA GLU A 856 46.93 -12.22 8.32
C GLU A 856 46.41 -10.97 7.58
N LEU A 857 46.64 -9.76 8.11
CA LEU A 857 46.33 -8.51 7.40
C LEU A 857 47.29 -8.27 6.20
N ALA A 858 48.57 -8.61 6.33
CA ALA A 858 49.53 -8.55 5.23
C ALA A 858 49.24 -9.61 4.15
N LEU A 859 48.89 -10.84 4.53
CA LEU A 859 48.44 -11.89 3.61
C LEU A 859 47.09 -11.54 2.95
N PHE A 860 46.21 -10.84 3.66
CA PHE A 860 44.99 -10.27 3.10
C PHE A 860 45.31 -9.20 2.05
N GLU A 861 46.25 -8.30 2.33
CA GLU A 861 46.72 -7.25 1.41
C GLU A 861 47.30 -7.85 0.13
N GLU A 862 48.28 -8.75 0.24
CA GLU A 862 48.89 -9.44 -0.92
C GLU A 862 47.83 -10.09 -1.83
N LYS A 863 46.85 -10.76 -1.22
CA LYS A 863 45.80 -11.51 -1.91
C LYS A 863 44.69 -10.64 -2.50
N TRP A 864 44.33 -9.52 -1.87
CA TRP A 864 43.11 -8.78 -2.19
C TRP A 864 43.33 -7.32 -2.63
N ASP A 865 44.49 -6.69 -2.41
CA ASP A 865 44.68 -5.26 -2.77
C ASP A 865 44.52 -4.98 -4.26
N GLN A 866 44.90 -5.93 -5.11
CA GLN A 866 44.71 -5.83 -6.57
C GLN A 866 43.24 -5.61 -6.99
N LYS A 867 42.27 -5.97 -6.13
CA LYS A 867 40.83 -5.78 -6.35
C LYS A 867 40.20 -4.79 -5.37
N TYR A 868 40.61 -4.82 -4.10
CA TYR A 868 39.88 -4.24 -2.97
C TYR A 868 40.78 -3.41 -2.05
N ARG A 869 41.79 -2.72 -2.59
CA ARG A 869 42.72 -1.80 -1.87
C ARG A 869 42.07 -0.79 -0.90
N TYR A 870 40.78 -0.49 -1.04
CA TYR A 870 40.06 0.35 -0.08
C TYR A 870 39.78 -0.35 1.26
N ILE A 871 39.71 -1.69 1.29
CA ILE A 871 39.50 -2.49 2.50
C ILE A 871 40.75 -2.42 3.36
N SER A 872 41.89 -2.92 2.87
CA SER A 872 43.19 -2.84 3.53
C SER A 872 43.54 -1.42 3.95
N LYS A 873 43.42 -0.43 3.04
CA LYS A 873 43.64 0.98 3.37
C LYS A 873 42.71 1.48 4.48
N SER A 874 41.47 1.01 4.57
CA SER A 874 40.57 1.32 5.69
C SER A 874 40.96 0.58 6.97
N TRP A 875 41.35 -0.69 6.90
CA TRP A 875 41.80 -1.48 8.04
C TRP A 875 43.10 -0.92 8.62
N ARG A 876 44.14 -0.69 7.81
CA ARG A 876 45.40 -0.02 8.20
C ARG A 876 45.16 1.37 8.77
N LYS A 877 44.34 2.23 8.13
CA LYS A 877 44.00 3.56 8.67
C LYS A 877 43.37 3.46 10.07
N ASN A 878 42.50 2.48 10.28
CA ASN A 878 41.80 2.29 11.55
C ASN A 878 42.53 1.31 12.50
N TRP A 879 43.70 0.78 12.13
CA TRP A 879 44.30 -0.37 12.81
C TRP A 879 44.63 -0.15 14.29
N PRO A 880 45.17 1.02 14.71
CA PRO A 880 45.44 1.29 16.13
C PRO A 880 44.20 1.25 17.03
N GLU A 881 43.01 1.55 16.48
CA GLU A 881 41.73 1.48 17.20
C GLU A 881 40.96 0.18 16.91
N LEU A 882 41.27 -0.52 15.82
CA LEU A 882 40.65 -1.82 15.51
C LEU A 882 41.30 -2.96 16.28
N SER A 883 42.62 -2.90 16.49
CA SER A 883 43.39 -3.98 17.11
C SER A 883 43.44 -3.92 18.64
N THR A 884 42.92 -2.85 19.26
CA THR A 884 42.90 -2.60 20.72
C THR A 884 42.49 -3.83 21.54
N PHE A 885 41.50 -4.60 21.06
CA PHE A 885 41.02 -5.81 21.71
C PHE A 885 42.07 -6.91 21.89
N TYR A 886 43.18 -6.91 21.13
CA TYR A 886 44.26 -7.89 21.24
C TYR A 886 45.04 -7.79 22.55
N LYS A 887 44.97 -6.65 23.23
CA LYS A 887 45.54 -6.50 24.58
C LYS A 887 44.86 -7.43 25.59
N TYR A 888 43.57 -7.73 25.40
CA TYR A 888 42.72 -8.32 26.44
C TYR A 888 42.42 -9.82 26.22
N PRO A 889 42.16 -10.58 27.31
CA PRO A 889 41.79 -11.99 27.22
C PRO A 889 40.43 -12.20 26.51
N PRO A 890 40.11 -13.45 26.08
CA PRO A 890 38.92 -13.77 25.28
C PRO A 890 37.58 -13.27 25.82
N ALA A 891 37.42 -13.14 27.14
CA ALA A 891 36.18 -12.67 27.77
C ALA A 891 35.88 -11.20 27.47
N ILE A 892 36.79 -10.28 27.84
CA ILE A 892 36.72 -8.85 27.47
C ILE A 892 36.66 -8.71 25.96
N ARG A 893 37.56 -9.38 25.24
CA ARG A 893 37.67 -9.35 23.77
C ARG A 893 36.32 -9.62 23.09
N LYS A 894 35.65 -10.72 23.44
CA LYS A 894 34.31 -11.10 22.92
C LYS A 894 33.24 -10.03 23.18
N LEU A 895 33.30 -9.35 24.32
CA LEU A 895 32.35 -8.29 24.68
C LEU A 895 32.59 -6.99 23.86
N ILE A 896 33.84 -6.57 23.66
CA ILE A 896 34.15 -5.31 22.96
C ILE A 896 34.14 -5.41 21.43
N TYR A 897 34.41 -6.58 20.83
CA TYR A 897 34.31 -6.72 19.37
C TYR A 897 32.91 -7.11 18.86
N THR A 898 32.02 -7.66 19.70
CA THR A 898 30.66 -8.03 19.28
C THR A 898 29.66 -6.92 19.58
N THR A 899 28.82 -6.56 18.60
CA THR A 899 27.75 -5.57 18.81
C THR A 899 26.56 -6.10 19.62
N ASN A 900 26.66 -7.27 20.26
CA ASN A 900 25.53 -7.96 20.87
C ASN A 900 24.74 -7.10 21.88
N PRO A 901 25.37 -6.31 22.79
CA PRO A 901 24.62 -5.42 23.69
C PRO A 901 23.83 -4.34 22.93
N ILE A 902 24.48 -3.64 22.00
CA ILE A 902 23.92 -2.46 21.33
C ILE A 902 23.03 -2.80 20.14
N GLU A 903 23.31 -3.85 19.37
CA GLU A 903 22.41 -4.35 18.31
C GLU A 903 21.11 -4.92 18.90
N SER A 904 21.17 -5.54 20.09
CA SER A 904 19.95 -5.97 20.82
C SER A 904 19.09 -4.77 21.24
N PHE A 905 19.72 -3.72 21.77
CA PHE A 905 19.05 -2.46 22.11
C PHE A 905 18.45 -1.77 20.87
N ASN A 906 19.26 -1.61 19.80
CA ASN A 906 18.84 -1.12 18.49
C ASN A 906 17.66 -1.91 17.93
N ARG A 907 17.66 -3.24 18.05
CA ARG A 907 16.54 -4.10 17.63
C ARG A 907 15.28 -3.82 18.43
N GLY A 908 15.41 -3.54 19.73
CA GLY A 908 14.32 -3.07 20.58
C GLY A 908 13.70 -1.75 20.09
N ILE A 909 14.53 -0.72 19.87
CA ILE A 909 14.05 0.58 19.37
C ILE A 909 13.50 0.48 17.94
N ARG A 910 14.18 -0.23 17.04
CA ARG A 910 13.74 -0.50 15.66
C ARG A 910 12.41 -1.28 15.60
N LYS A 911 12.02 -2.02 16.65
CA LYS A 911 10.70 -2.67 16.73
C LYS A 911 9.57 -1.65 16.84
N VAL A 912 9.74 -0.59 17.63
CA VAL A 912 8.70 0.44 17.80
C VAL A 912 8.75 1.51 16.71
N THR A 913 9.93 1.90 16.21
CA THR A 913 10.03 2.96 15.20
C THR A 913 9.58 2.51 13.80
N LYS A 914 9.75 1.23 13.44
CA LYS A 914 9.31 0.68 12.14
C LYS A 914 7.79 0.66 11.92
N THR A 915 6.98 0.85 12.96
CA THR A 915 5.50 0.87 12.83
C THR A 915 4.97 2.17 12.22
N ARG A 916 5.80 3.23 12.15
CA ARG A 916 5.40 4.55 11.64
C ARG A 916 6.23 4.91 10.39
N PRO A 917 5.60 5.31 9.26
CA PRO A 917 6.34 5.58 8.01
C PRO A 917 7.18 6.87 8.07
N ALA A 918 6.75 7.86 8.86
CA ALA A 918 7.54 9.03 9.26
C ALA A 918 6.98 9.61 10.57
N PHE A 919 7.83 10.23 11.38
CA PHE A 919 7.44 10.92 12.62
C PHE A 919 7.05 12.38 12.34
N PRO A 920 6.02 12.94 13.01
CA PRO A 920 5.54 14.29 12.72
C PRO A 920 6.42 15.39 13.34
N THR A 921 7.16 15.09 14.41
CA THR A 921 8.09 16.02 15.10
C THR A 921 9.19 15.22 15.80
N GLU A 922 10.31 15.88 16.11
CA GLU A 922 11.41 15.28 16.90
C GLU A 922 10.94 14.87 18.30
N ASN A 923 10.14 15.73 18.96
CA ASN A 923 9.50 15.42 20.24
C ASN A 923 8.70 14.10 20.19
N ALA A 924 7.93 13.85 19.11
CA ALA A 924 7.15 12.62 18.96
C ALA A 924 8.01 11.35 18.75
N LEU A 925 9.21 11.50 18.17
CA LEU A 925 10.24 10.47 18.05
C LEU A 925 10.90 10.20 19.42
N LEU A 926 11.35 11.24 20.11
CA LEU A 926 12.00 11.16 21.42
C LEU A 926 11.11 10.50 22.48
N LYS A 927 9.80 10.84 22.54
CA LYS A 927 8.81 10.15 23.38
C LYS A 927 8.87 8.63 23.22
N LEU A 928 8.86 8.17 21.96
CA LEU A 928 8.75 6.75 21.64
C LEU A 928 10.05 6.01 21.94
N ILE A 929 11.20 6.62 21.62
CA ILE A 929 12.51 6.05 21.93
C ILE A 929 12.67 5.94 23.45
N PHE A 930 12.45 7.02 24.21
CA PHE A 930 12.58 7.00 25.68
C PHE A 930 11.71 5.93 26.36
N LEU A 931 10.44 5.80 25.94
CA LEU A 931 9.56 4.76 26.48
C LEU A 931 10.03 3.35 26.13
N ALA A 932 10.58 3.15 24.93
CA ALA A 932 11.17 1.87 24.54
C ALA A 932 12.50 1.58 25.26
N VAL A 933 13.34 2.59 25.54
CA VAL A 933 14.54 2.44 26.39
C VAL A 933 14.14 1.93 27.77
N ARG A 934 13.19 2.59 28.45
CA ARG A 934 12.69 2.17 29.76
C ARG A 934 12.12 0.73 29.75
N ASP A 935 11.44 0.36 28.67
CA ASP A 935 10.93 -1.01 28.46
C ASP A 935 12.01 -2.03 28.06
N ILE A 936 13.22 -1.62 27.70
CA ILE A 936 14.39 -2.49 27.49
C ILE A 936 15.19 -2.61 28.80
N GLU A 937 15.48 -1.49 29.48
CA GLU A 937 16.22 -1.46 30.75
C GLU A 937 15.51 -2.28 31.84
N ARG A 938 14.17 -2.22 31.92
CA ARG A 938 13.36 -3.07 32.82
C ARG A 938 13.50 -4.59 32.56
N LYS A 939 14.10 -5.00 31.45
CA LYS A 939 14.41 -6.40 31.11
C LYS A 939 15.89 -6.75 31.30
N TRP A 940 16.73 -5.80 31.73
CA TRP A 940 18.12 -6.05 32.12
C TRP A 940 18.18 -6.43 33.61
N THR A 941 17.52 -7.53 33.95
CA THR A 941 17.43 -8.08 35.33
C THR A 941 18.66 -8.89 35.75
N HIS A 942 19.64 -9.06 34.84
CA HIS A 942 20.86 -9.82 35.06
C HIS A 942 22.07 -9.07 34.50
N THR A 943 23.19 -9.20 35.23
CA THR A 943 24.53 -8.79 34.82
C THR A 943 24.97 -9.55 33.56
N TYR A 944 26.09 -9.13 32.96
CA TYR A 944 26.62 -9.84 31.79
C TYR A 944 27.18 -11.23 32.17
N GLU A 945 27.11 -12.19 31.24
CA GLU A 945 27.66 -13.53 31.43
C GLU A 945 29.18 -13.46 31.67
N ASP A 946 29.70 -14.32 32.55
CA ASP A 946 31.13 -14.36 32.95
C ASP A 946 31.68 -13.04 33.57
N TRP A 947 30.83 -12.10 34.02
CA TRP A 947 31.29 -10.77 34.46
C TRP A 947 32.35 -10.78 35.56
N GLY A 948 32.30 -11.73 36.51
CA GLY A 948 33.33 -11.83 37.56
C GLY A 948 34.76 -12.05 37.01
N ILE A 949 34.88 -12.76 35.88
CA ILE A 949 36.16 -12.98 35.17
C ILE A 949 36.57 -11.69 34.43
N ILE A 950 35.60 -11.00 33.82
CA ILE A 950 35.84 -9.73 33.10
C ILE A 950 36.29 -8.63 34.07
N TYR A 951 35.63 -8.49 35.21
CA TYR A 951 35.97 -7.50 36.24
C TYR A 951 37.37 -7.74 36.83
N ALA A 952 37.70 -8.99 37.18
CA ALA A 952 39.04 -9.35 37.66
C ALA A 952 40.15 -9.05 36.64
N GLN A 953 39.85 -9.17 35.33
CA GLN A 953 40.78 -8.77 34.27
C GLN A 953 40.88 -7.24 34.15
N LEU A 954 39.75 -6.51 34.16
CA LEU A 954 39.76 -5.05 34.08
C LEU A 954 40.54 -4.39 35.23
N LEU A 955 40.48 -4.95 36.44
CA LEU A 955 41.30 -4.52 37.59
C LEU A 955 42.80 -4.55 37.31
N ILE A 956 43.29 -5.54 36.56
CA ILE A 956 44.71 -5.70 36.23
C ILE A 956 45.11 -4.74 35.09
N TYR A 957 44.30 -4.65 34.03
CA TYR A 957 44.63 -3.82 32.86
C TYR A 957 44.47 -2.31 33.08
N PHE A 958 43.66 -1.89 34.05
CA PHE A 958 43.34 -0.48 34.31
C PHE A 958 43.63 -0.06 35.77
N GLU A 959 44.60 -0.72 36.41
CA GLU A 959 44.94 -0.52 37.83
C GLU A 959 45.14 0.96 38.20
N GLU A 960 45.83 1.75 37.37
CA GLU A 960 46.08 3.18 37.58
C GLU A 960 44.81 4.06 37.54
N ILE A 961 43.78 3.65 36.80
CA ILE A 961 42.48 4.34 36.77
C ILE A 961 41.68 3.88 37.99
N LEU A 962 41.56 2.56 38.18
CA LEU A 962 40.69 1.94 39.16
C LEU A 962 41.09 2.23 40.62
N LYS A 963 42.37 2.50 40.91
CA LYS A 963 42.86 3.01 42.22
C LYS A 963 42.15 4.27 42.75
N ASN A 964 41.42 5.00 41.90
CA ASN A 964 40.69 6.22 42.29
C ASN A 964 39.18 5.98 42.54
N TYR A 965 38.70 4.74 42.35
CA TYR A 965 37.27 4.39 42.32
C TYR A 965 36.91 3.04 42.99
N VAL A 966 37.89 2.24 43.39
CA VAL A 966 37.75 0.89 44.00
C VAL A 966 38.28 0.89 45.43
#